data_AF-A0A8J6MQK8-F1
#
_entry.id   AF-A0A8J6MQK8-F1
#
_cell.length_a   1.000
_cell.length_b   1.000
_cell.length_c   1.000
_cell.angle_alpha   90.00
_cell.angle_beta   90.00
_cell.angle_gamma   90.00
#
_symmetry.space_group_name_H-M   'P 1'
#
loop_
_entity.id
_entity.type
_entity.pdbx_description
1 polymer ?
#
loop_
_entity_poly.entity_id
_entity_poly.type
_entity_poly.pdbx_seq_one_letter_code
_entity_poly.pdbx_strand_id
1 'polypeptide(L)'
;MEELSPFTQYLVAMNQWRRKMNIGIRTIGVIRSLLLAICLFLLWAWIKPEAWGQQVSVFFVTLIVCLILSWTKGLKQNTASEWSMSLEMRNPTSNPSALKMKSMDVIDPVWIRNIEEDISSQKFEGRSILMAKAASMLIPILMLFLFYESAGKAWDSAIYSIERAALTLSYGARIQVLEGSPKDDRGPMALGSSRNLEITVVEQNLIELTVNAAPDAAPLLQLKDKEGKVMQTFKLVRTGDARSDEAAGHFNLRFAQAEDADLFLSTISTSKPVASIKVKKLPVPKVTLTSAAREGEPWADDKPLPLTIEVKADNPLQVVQLHIKSGERESRELVSEVMAQDKKSLTTRYNLALETYVEQDVQDIEIIAEAMDRSIPVPLVGRSKPIVIQVASAYGRYRMALDSLRQIKTMLDSSLQSQTPINGKEMRQIAEKVQTQADDSPFFDGLDRQQLNQLGQAFEQLETKPNMPLAMKASEGLNRFLFEHENLDDRERDRDFFIAARTLSRVLEQDKKERKLEVEDVSKKLQNFVKERQARWEKRVDRLTADNKPPSWKAIKENPIDKGLASIKAADDKGDTRQAIQTLSRNVERYRQWIEELEGKEDASRKQQEESRQQGLADARNVMRELQRRQGTVSTKLDKADSRKKEELEQSWNSVRMDQNSNIKGAKELEGELRSLSPEAGERVKAAAEAMEATVGNGSEGKFGEAETSSDVAGRLLQQADSAARQSQQESQQRGRRRRVSSDQYYGNQVTGGDVDLKRNYQVNRRYREDVLNDIRDVKRQESSEETDTLLEDYLRRVIR
;
A
#
# COMPACT_ATOMS: atom_id res chain seq x y z
N MET A 1 -73.95 -35.78 11.46
CA MET A 1 -74.87 -35.90 10.31
C MET A 1 -76.09 -36.77 10.62
N GLU A 2 -76.17 -37.42 11.79
CA GLU A 2 -77.20 -38.42 12.13
C GLU A 2 -78.55 -37.85 12.62
N GLU A 3 -78.69 -36.53 12.80
CA GLU A 3 -79.97 -35.89 13.17
C GLU A 3 -80.68 -35.18 12.00
N LEU A 4 -80.14 -35.28 10.78
CA LEU A 4 -80.76 -34.65 9.59
C LEU A 4 -81.69 -35.64 8.90
N SER A 5 -82.90 -35.18 8.52
CA SER A 5 -83.83 -36.00 7.73
C SER A 5 -83.14 -36.50 6.45
N PRO A 6 -83.43 -37.73 5.98
CA PRO A 6 -82.73 -38.32 4.84
C PRO A 6 -82.73 -37.42 3.59
N PHE A 7 -83.81 -36.65 3.36
CA PHE A 7 -83.93 -35.71 2.23
C PHE A 7 -82.93 -34.55 2.35
N THR A 8 -82.74 -34.06 3.57
CA THR A 8 -81.80 -32.99 3.87
C THR A 8 -80.35 -33.46 3.66
N GLN A 9 -80.04 -34.73 3.91
CA GLN A 9 -78.72 -35.30 3.63
C GLN A 9 -78.41 -35.30 2.12
N TYR A 10 -79.35 -35.74 1.27
CA TYR A 10 -79.21 -35.67 -0.18
C TYR A 10 -79.07 -34.23 -0.70
N LEU A 11 -79.83 -33.28 -0.14
CA LEU A 11 -79.75 -31.85 -0.51
C LEU A 11 -78.38 -31.26 -0.16
N VAL A 12 -77.87 -31.56 1.04
CA VAL A 12 -76.55 -31.11 1.48
C VAL A 12 -75.46 -31.70 0.58
N ALA A 13 -75.52 -32.99 0.26
CA ALA A 13 -74.56 -33.64 -0.65
C ALA A 13 -74.58 -33.02 -2.06
N MET A 14 -75.77 -32.74 -2.61
CA MET A 14 -75.93 -32.08 -3.90
C MET A 14 -75.39 -30.63 -3.89
N ASN A 15 -75.72 -29.83 -2.87
CA ASN A 15 -75.24 -28.46 -2.75
C ASN A 15 -73.72 -28.38 -2.50
N GLN A 16 -73.14 -29.35 -1.78
CA GLN A 16 -71.70 -29.49 -1.64
C GLN A 16 -71.04 -29.80 -2.99
N TRP A 17 -71.62 -30.69 -3.80
CA TRP A 17 -71.15 -30.97 -5.15
C TRP A 17 -71.22 -29.74 -6.05
N ARG A 18 -72.35 -29.00 -6.06
CA ARG A 18 -72.50 -27.74 -6.81
C ARG A 18 -71.47 -26.69 -6.38
N ARG A 19 -71.17 -26.61 -5.08
CA ARG A 19 -70.11 -25.73 -4.56
C ARG A 19 -68.73 -26.11 -5.13
N LYS A 20 -68.38 -27.40 -5.15
CA LYS A 20 -67.13 -27.89 -5.76
C LYS A 20 -67.08 -27.59 -7.26
N MET A 21 -68.20 -27.74 -7.97
CA MET A 21 -68.27 -27.38 -9.40
C MET A 21 -68.13 -25.88 -9.65
N ASN A 22 -68.74 -25.02 -8.83
CA ASN A 22 -68.56 -23.58 -8.93
C ASN A 22 -67.11 -23.15 -8.69
N ILE A 23 -66.41 -23.80 -7.76
CA ILE A 23 -64.97 -23.59 -7.58
C ILE A 23 -64.23 -23.98 -8.86
N GLY A 24 -64.48 -25.18 -9.40
CA GLY A 24 -63.85 -25.63 -10.66
C GLY A 24 -64.09 -24.69 -11.84
N ILE A 25 -65.33 -24.22 -12.04
CA ILE A 25 -65.69 -23.27 -13.10
C ILE A 25 -64.97 -21.93 -12.92
N ARG A 26 -64.86 -21.43 -11.69
CA ARG A 26 -64.13 -20.19 -11.39
C ARG A 26 -62.63 -20.35 -11.62
N THR A 27 -62.04 -21.46 -11.19
CA THR A 27 -60.63 -21.76 -11.43
C THR A 27 -60.33 -21.79 -12.93
N ILE A 28 -61.20 -22.44 -13.72
CA ILE A 28 -61.10 -22.44 -15.18
C ILE A 28 -61.20 -21.01 -15.75
N GLY A 29 -62.11 -20.18 -15.24
CA GLY A 29 -62.25 -18.78 -15.64
C GLY A 29 -61.00 -17.94 -15.36
N VAL A 30 -60.38 -18.11 -14.19
CA VAL A 30 -59.13 -17.42 -13.81
C VAL A 30 -57.99 -17.83 -14.73
N ILE A 31 -57.79 -19.13 -14.92
CA ILE A 31 -56.73 -19.67 -15.79
C ILE A 31 -56.92 -19.17 -17.23
N ARG A 32 -58.15 -19.23 -17.76
CA ARG A 32 -58.46 -18.74 -19.10
C ARG A 32 -58.19 -17.24 -19.24
N SER A 33 -58.55 -16.43 -18.24
CA SER A 33 -58.31 -14.98 -18.26
C SER A 33 -56.82 -14.66 -18.28
N LEU A 34 -56.03 -15.41 -17.50
CA LEU A 34 -54.57 -15.28 -17.49
C LEU A 34 -53.98 -15.65 -18.85
N LEU A 35 -54.39 -16.78 -19.45
CA LEU A 35 -53.90 -17.20 -20.76
C LEU A 35 -54.21 -16.18 -21.86
N LEU A 36 -55.42 -15.61 -21.86
CA LEU A 36 -55.81 -14.58 -22.83
C LEU A 36 -55.02 -13.28 -22.63
N ALA A 37 -54.79 -12.87 -21.39
CA ALA A 37 -53.96 -11.71 -21.08
C ALA A 37 -52.52 -11.90 -21.54
N ILE A 38 -51.95 -13.09 -21.35
CA ILE A 38 -50.61 -13.45 -21.85
C ILE A 38 -50.58 -13.45 -23.38
N CYS A 39 -51.57 -14.03 -24.05
CA CYS A 39 -51.62 -14.03 -25.52
C CYS A 39 -51.69 -12.61 -26.11
N LEU A 40 -52.50 -11.73 -25.52
CA LEU A 40 -52.62 -10.34 -25.97
C LEU A 40 -51.37 -9.52 -25.64
N PHE A 41 -50.73 -9.79 -24.50
CA PHE A 41 -49.43 -9.21 -24.15
C PHE A 41 -48.34 -9.61 -25.17
N LEU A 42 -48.24 -10.89 -25.51
CA LEU A 42 -47.29 -11.40 -26.50
C LEU A 42 -47.58 -10.87 -27.91
N LEU A 43 -48.86 -10.80 -28.30
CA LEU A 43 -49.27 -10.18 -29.56
C LEU A 43 -48.86 -8.71 -29.62
N TRP A 44 -49.06 -7.96 -28.53
CA TRP A 44 -48.68 -6.54 -28.48
C TRP A 44 -47.16 -6.35 -28.48
N ALA A 45 -46.42 -7.21 -27.76
CA ALA A 45 -44.96 -7.24 -27.78
C ALA A 45 -44.42 -7.55 -29.18
N TRP A 46 -45.12 -8.39 -29.95
CA TRP A 46 -44.77 -8.68 -31.33
C TRP A 46 -45.05 -7.48 -32.27
N ILE A 47 -46.18 -6.79 -32.13
CA ILE A 47 -46.55 -5.66 -33.00
C ILE A 47 -45.75 -4.40 -32.69
N LYS A 48 -45.51 -4.09 -31.41
CA LYS A 48 -44.77 -2.89 -30.96
C LYS A 48 -43.78 -3.27 -29.84
N PRO A 49 -42.62 -3.86 -30.18
CA PRO A 49 -41.65 -4.35 -29.19
C PRO A 49 -41.04 -3.23 -28.31
N GLU A 50 -40.98 -1.99 -28.82
CA GLU A 50 -40.38 -0.86 -28.10
C GLU A 50 -41.32 -0.21 -27.06
N ALA A 51 -42.63 -0.45 -27.16
CA ALA A 51 -43.66 0.22 -26.36
C ALA A 51 -43.99 -0.54 -25.05
N TRP A 52 -42.98 -0.89 -24.26
CA TRP A 52 -43.08 -1.74 -23.07
C TRP A 52 -44.19 -1.30 -22.09
N GLY A 53 -44.34 0.00 -21.82
CA GLY A 53 -45.37 0.51 -20.91
C GLY A 53 -46.80 0.26 -21.40
N GLN A 54 -47.00 0.26 -22.73
CA GLN A 54 -48.29 -0.10 -23.34
C GLN A 54 -48.53 -1.60 -23.25
N GLN A 55 -47.49 -2.43 -23.44
CA GLN A 55 -47.60 -3.88 -23.33
C GLN A 55 -48.06 -4.30 -21.92
N VAL A 56 -47.43 -3.75 -20.88
CA VAL A 56 -47.80 -4.02 -19.47
C VAL A 56 -49.22 -3.52 -19.18
N SER A 57 -49.60 -2.35 -19.69
CA SER A 57 -50.97 -1.82 -19.54
C SER A 57 -52.00 -2.73 -20.23
N VAL A 58 -51.71 -3.21 -21.44
CA VAL A 58 -52.57 -4.16 -22.18
C VAL A 58 -52.74 -5.45 -21.39
N PHE A 59 -51.67 -5.98 -20.79
CA PHE A 59 -51.77 -7.17 -19.93
C PHE A 59 -52.74 -6.95 -18.77
N PHE A 60 -52.54 -5.89 -17.96
CA PHE A 60 -53.38 -5.64 -16.79
C PHE A 60 -54.82 -5.29 -17.14
N VAL A 61 -55.04 -4.43 -18.14
CA VAL A 61 -56.40 -4.07 -18.59
C VAL A 61 -57.13 -5.31 -19.12
N THR A 62 -56.45 -6.13 -19.94
CA THR A 62 -57.03 -7.37 -20.47
C THR A 62 -57.34 -8.34 -19.34
N LEU A 63 -56.42 -8.53 -18.39
CA LEU A 63 -56.62 -9.41 -17.25
C LEU A 63 -57.83 -8.97 -16.42
N ILE A 64 -57.94 -7.68 -16.10
CA ILE A 64 -59.06 -7.13 -15.33
C ILE A 64 -60.38 -7.33 -16.09
N VAL A 65 -60.43 -6.98 -17.38
CA VAL A 65 -61.64 -7.13 -18.21
C VAL A 65 -62.03 -8.61 -18.32
N CYS A 66 -61.09 -9.51 -18.60
CA CYS A 66 -61.35 -10.94 -18.72
C CYS A 66 -61.76 -11.57 -17.38
N LEU A 67 -61.19 -11.16 -16.25
CA LEU A 67 -61.59 -11.63 -14.92
C LEU A 67 -63.02 -11.19 -14.58
N ILE A 68 -63.38 -9.93 -14.87
CA ILE A 68 -64.75 -9.42 -14.71
C ILE A 68 -65.72 -10.22 -15.58
N LEU A 69 -65.40 -10.43 -16.85
CA LEU A 69 -66.24 -11.20 -17.79
C LEU A 69 -66.32 -12.69 -17.44
N SER A 70 -65.26 -13.26 -16.86
CA SER A 70 -65.22 -14.67 -16.42
C SER A 70 -65.99 -14.92 -15.13
N TRP A 71 -66.40 -13.84 -14.43
CA TRP A 71 -67.25 -13.91 -13.25
C TRP A 71 -68.72 -14.12 -13.62
N THR A 72 -69.01 -15.12 -14.45
CA THR A 72 -70.39 -15.51 -14.77
C THR A 72 -71.09 -16.18 -13.58
N LYS A 73 -72.44 -16.10 -13.55
CA LYS A 73 -73.27 -16.75 -12.53
C LYS A 73 -72.96 -18.25 -12.45
N GLY A 74 -72.54 -18.72 -11.27
CA GLY A 74 -72.34 -20.14 -11.02
C GLY A 74 -73.67 -20.90 -10.90
N LEU A 75 -73.60 -22.22 -10.76
CA LEU A 75 -74.75 -23.06 -10.44
C LEU A 75 -75.36 -22.59 -9.12
N LYS A 76 -76.63 -22.13 -9.15
CA LYS A 76 -77.37 -21.68 -7.96
C LYS A 76 -77.46 -22.85 -6.98
N GLN A 77 -77.35 -22.60 -5.68
CA GLN A 77 -77.68 -23.62 -4.68
C GLN A 77 -79.20 -23.74 -4.60
N ASN A 78 -79.72 -24.96 -4.52
CA ASN A 78 -81.16 -25.15 -4.36
C ASN A 78 -81.50 -25.05 -2.87
N THR A 79 -82.58 -24.36 -2.55
CA THR A 79 -83.24 -24.50 -1.24
C THR A 79 -84.09 -25.79 -1.21
N ALA A 80 -84.41 -26.28 -0.02
CA ALA A 80 -85.21 -27.50 0.15
C ALA A 80 -86.60 -27.39 -0.52
N SER A 81 -87.21 -26.21 -0.48
CA SER A 81 -88.50 -25.91 -1.13
C SER A 81 -88.37 -25.83 -2.65
N GLU A 82 -87.34 -25.18 -3.18
CA GLU A 82 -87.11 -25.11 -4.64
C GLU A 82 -86.83 -26.51 -5.21
N TRP A 83 -86.06 -27.35 -4.49
CA TRP A 83 -85.72 -28.67 -4.98
C TRP A 83 -86.91 -29.64 -4.90
N SER A 84 -87.66 -29.64 -3.81
CA SER A 84 -88.88 -30.47 -3.69
C SER A 84 -89.93 -30.07 -4.71
N MET A 85 -90.11 -28.77 -4.98
CA MET A 85 -91.00 -28.28 -6.03
C MET A 85 -90.54 -28.69 -7.43
N SER A 86 -89.23 -28.65 -7.70
CA SER A 86 -88.65 -29.15 -8.96
C SER A 86 -88.85 -30.66 -9.13
N LEU A 87 -88.72 -31.44 -8.06
CA LEU A 87 -88.93 -32.89 -8.06
C LEU A 87 -90.41 -33.24 -8.28
N GLU A 88 -91.33 -32.49 -7.67
CA GLU A 88 -92.78 -32.62 -7.86
C GLU A 88 -93.19 -32.33 -9.31
N MET A 89 -92.68 -31.24 -9.88
CA MET A 89 -92.96 -30.88 -11.28
C MET A 89 -92.45 -31.92 -12.27
N ARG A 90 -91.31 -32.56 -11.96
CA ARG A 90 -90.70 -33.57 -12.83
C ARG A 90 -91.37 -34.94 -12.71
N ASN A 91 -91.97 -35.24 -11.54
CA ASN A 91 -92.64 -36.51 -11.25
C ASN A 91 -94.03 -36.29 -10.61
N PRO A 92 -95.00 -35.71 -11.34
CA PRO A 92 -96.28 -35.27 -10.76
C PRO A 92 -97.22 -36.43 -10.36
N THR A 93 -96.95 -37.65 -10.82
CA THR A 93 -97.79 -38.84 -10.56
C THR A 93 -97.33 -39.67 -9.36
N SER A 94 -96.27 -39.25 -8.66
CA SER A 94 -95.73 -39.97 -7.50
C SER A 94 -96.53 -39.64 -6.22
N ASN A 95 -96.93 -40.67 -5.47
CA ASN A 95 -97.64 -40.55 -4.19
C ASN A 95 -96.82 -41.30 -3.12
N PRO A 96 -96.41 -40.69 -1.99
CA PRO A 96 -96.72 -39.34 -1.49
C PRO A 96 -96.08 -38.20 -2.30
N SER A 97 -96.65 -36.99 -2.24
CA SER A 97 -96.08 -35.77 -2.88
C SER A 97 -94.67 -35.43 -2.36
N ALA A 98 -93.79 -34.93 -3.23
CA ALA A 98 -92.42 -34.51 -2.91
C ALA A 98 -92.35 -33.43 -1.82
N LEU A 99 -93.39 -32.59 -1.71
CA LEU A 99 -93.47 -31.55 -0.69
C LEU A 99 -93.60 -32.11 0.73
N LYS A 100 -94.02 -33.38 0.87
CA LYS A 100 -94.16 -34.07 2.16
C LYS A 100 -92.88 -34.81 2.60
N MET A 101 -91.88 -34.95 1.73
CA MET A 101 -90.65 -35.70 2.06
C MET A 101 -89.85 -35.10 3.23
N LYS A 102 -89.95 -33.79 3.43
CA LYS A 102 -89.18 -33.09 4.48
C LYS A 102 -89.60 -33.53 5.89
N SER A 103 -90.86 -33.93 6.05
CA SER A 103 -91.46 -34.36 7.32
C SER A 103 -91.55 -35.88 7.47
N MET A 104 -90.94 -36.65 6.57
CA MET A 104 -90.91 -38.12 6.65
C MET A 104 -89.63 -38.61 7.30
N ASP A 105 -89.75 -39.52 8.26
CA ASP A 105 -88.59 -40.18 8.90
C ASP A 105 -87.90 -41.16 7.95
N VAL A 106 -88.65 -41.76 7.00
CA VAL A 106 -88.14 -42.65 5.96
C VAL A 106 -88.68 -42.22 4.60
N ILE A 107 -87.80 -42.03 3.61
CA ILE A 107 -88.20 -41.68 2.23
C ILE A 107 -88.65 -42.94 1.50
N ASP A 108 -89.77 -42.86 0.79
CA ASP A 108 -90.27 -43.91 -0.08
C ASP A 108 -89.20 -44.33 -1.12
N PRO A 109 -88.95 -45.63 -1.35
CA PRO A 109 -88.01 -46.12 -2.37
C PRO A 109 -88.20 -45.52 -3.76
N VAL A 110 -89.43 -45.20 -4.16
CA VAL A 110 -89.74 -44.54 -5.45
C VAL A 110 -89.08 -43.16 -5.51
N TRP A 111 -89.11 -42.42 -4.40
CA TRP A 111 -88.50 -41.10 -4.32
C TRP A 111 -86.99 -41.13 -4.14
N ILE A 112 -86.43 -42.15 -3.48
CA ILE A 112 -84.98 -42.36 -3.46
C ILE A 112 -84.47 -42.50 -4.90
N ARG A 113 -85.12 -43.34 -5.72
CA ARG A 113 -84.77 -43.52 -7.13
C ARG A 113 -84.89 -42.22 -7.93
N ASN A 114 -85.99 -41.47 -7.77
CA ASN A 114 -86.20 -40.21 -8.49
C ASN A 114 -85.19 -39.11 -8.09
N ILE A 115 -84.82 -39.04 -6.80
CA ILE A 115 -83.79 -38.12 -6.30
C ILE A 115 -82.43 -38.50 -6.86
N GLU A 116 -82.07 -39.79 -6.85
CA GLU A 116 -80.81 -40.27 -7.41
C GLU A 116 -80.71 -40.01 -8.91
N GLU A 117 -81.81 -40.19 -9.65
CA GLU A 117 -81.89 -39.88 -11.08
C GLU A 117 -81.73 -38.38 -11.36
N ASP A 118 -82.39 -37.50 -10.60
CA ASP A 118 -82.23 -36.04 -10.72
C ASP A 118 -80.80 -35.58 -10.37
N ILE A 119 -80.22 -36.13 -9.29
CA ILE A 119 -78.82 -35.88 -8.92
C ILE A 119 -77.88 -36.34 -10.04
N SER A 120 -78.13 -37.50 -10.65
CA SER A 120 -77.29 -38.02 -11.74
C SER A 120 -77.37 -37.14 -13.00
N SER A 121 -78.57 -36.67 -13.34
CA SER A 121 -78.84 -35.76 -14.45
C SER A 121 -78.14 -34.41 -14.26
N GLN A 122 -78.23 -33.82 -13.07
CA GLN A 122 -77.54 -32.57 -12.75
C GLN A 122 -76.02 -32.73 -12.66
N LYS A 123 -75.54 -33.89 -12.18
CA LYS A 123 -74.11 -34.22 -12.20
C LYS A 123 -73.57 -34.30 -13.63
N PHE A 124 -74.34 -34.90 -14.53
CA PHE A 124 -74.00 -34.97 -15.95
C PHE A 124 -73.98 -33.57 -16.59
N GLU A 125 -74.99 -32.75 -16.34
CA GLU A 125 -75.06 -31.37 -16.86
C GLU A 125 -73.89 -30.51 -16.34
N GLY A 126 -73.59 -30.54 -15.04
CA GLY A 126 -72.47 -29.77 -14.51
C GLY A 126 -71.11 -30.27 -14.99
N ARG A 127 -70.94 -31.58 -15.24
CA ARG A 127 -69.74 -32.11 -15.92
C ARG A 127 -69.65 -31.62 -17.36
N SER A 128 -70.76 -31.58 -18.10
CA SER A 128 -70.81 -31.05 -19.47
C SER A 128 -70.43 -29.57 -19.51
N ILE A 129 -70.96 -28.75 -18.60
CA ILE A 129 -70.60 -27.32 -18.47
C ILE A 129 -69.11 -27.17 -18.16
N LEU A 130 -68.58 -27.95 -17.23
CA LEU A 130 -67.16 -27.90 -16.86
C LEU A 130 -66.27 -28.30 -18.04
N MET A 131 -66.64 -29.35 -18.78
CA MET A 131 -65.93 -29.77 -20.00
C MET A 131 -66.00 -28.72 -21.10
N ALA A 132 -67.15 -28.09 -21.33
CA ALA A 132 -67.28 -27.01 -22.31
C ALA A 132 -66.42 -25.80 -21.95
N LYS A 133 -66.35 -25.44 -20.66
CA LYS A 133 -65.47 -24.36 -20.16
C LYS A 133 -64.00 -24.75 -20.28
N ALA A 134 -63.63 -26.00 -19.98
CA ALA A 134 -62.26 -26.50 -20.16
C ALA A 134 -61.86 -26.52 -21.65
N ALA A 135 -62.74 -26.98 -22.55
CA ALA A 135 -62.52 -26.97 -23.99
C ALA A 135 -62.32 -25.54 -24.52
N SER A 136 -62.96 -24.54 -23.92
CA SER A 136 -62.74 -23.13 -24.28
C SER A 136 -61.31 -22.62 -23.99
N MET A 137 -60.48 -23.37 -23.26
CA MET A 137 -59.05 -23.08 -23.09
C MET A 137 -58.20 -23.49 -24.29
N LEU A 138 -58.69 -24.35 -25.19
CA LEU A 138 -57.91 -24.83 -26.33
C LEU A 138 -57.47 -23.68 -27.25
N ILE A 139 -58.34 -22.70 -27.48
CA ILE A 139 -58.05 -21.55 -28.34
C ILE A 139 -56.86 -20.73 -27.81
N PRO A 140 -56.88 -20.23 -26.55
CA PRO A 140 -55.73 -19.48 -26.04
C PRO A 140 -54.48 -20.36 -25.90
N ILE A 141 -54.60 -21.66 -25.61
CA ILE A 141 -53.43 -22.57 -25.57
C ILE A 141 -52.79 -22.68 -26.97
N LEU A 142 -53.59 -22.88 -28.02
CA LEU A 142 -53.10 -22.93 -29.40
C LEU A 142 -52.46 -21.61 -29.83
N MET A 143 -53.06 -20.46 -29.48
CA MET A 143 -52.45 -19.15 -29.73
C MET A 143 -51.10 -19.02 -29.03
N LEU A 144 -50.99 -19.46 -27.78
CA LEU A 144 -49.75 -19.39 -27.00
C LEU A 144 -48.65 -20.28 -27.61
N PHE A 145 -49.02 -21.48 -28.10
CA PHE A 145 -48.12 -22.34 -28.89
C PHE A 145 -47.66 -21.69 -30.20
N LEU A 146 -48.56 -21.03 -30.93
CA LEU A 146 -48.20 -20.30 -32.15
C LEU A 146 -47.20 -19.16 -31.86
N PHE A 147 -47.38 -18.41 -30.77
CA PHE A 147 -46.40 -17.38 -30.37
C PHE A 147 -45.08 -17.95 -29.89
N TYR A 148 -45.09 -19.14 -29.26
CA TYR A 148 -43.87 -19.84 -28.86
C TYR A 148 -43.03 -20.28 -30.07
N GLU A 149 -43.67 -20.80 -31.12
CA GLU A 149 -42.97 -21.34 -32.30
C GLU A 149 -42.56 -20.25 -33.30
N SER A 150 -43.37 -19.19 -33.45
CA SER A 150 -43.15 -18.15 -34.48
C SER A 150 -42.39 -16.90 -34.00
N ALA A 151 -42.30 -16.65 -32.70
CA ALA A 151 -41.85 -15.36 -32.20
C ALA A 151 -41.01 -15.45 -30.90
N GLY A 152 -39.86 -16.13 -30.94
CA GLY A 152 -38.87 -16.07 -29.85
C GLY A 152 -38.53 -14.62 -29.43
N LYS A 153 -38.47 -13.70 -30.40
CA LYS A 153 -38.29 -12.25 -30.15
C LYS A 153 -39.41 -11.60 -29.34
N ALA A 154 -40.65 -12.08 -29.43
CA ALA A 154 -41.77 -11.53 -28.66
C ALA A 154 -41.69 -11.94 -27.18
N TRP A 155 -41.23 -13.17 -26.90
CA TRP A 155 -40.93 -13.62 -25.54
C TRP A 155 -39.77 -12.86 -24.92
N ASP A 156 -38.68 -12.66 -25.67
CA ASP A 156 -37.54 -11.87 -25.18
C ASP A 156 -37.93 -10.42 -24.91
N SER A 157 -38.69 -9.78 -25.81
CA SER A 157 -39.20 -8.42 -25.62
C SER A 157 -40.19 -8.31 -24.45
N ALA A 158 -41.01 -9.33 -24.24
CA ALA A 158 -41.94 -9.43 -23.13
C ALA A 158 -41.22 -9.56 -21.77
N ILE A 159 -40.23 -10.45 -21.68
CA ILE A 159 -39.38 -10.62 -20.49
C ILE A 159 -38.64 -9.32 -20.20
N TYR A 160 -38.02 -8.72 -21.23
CA TYR A 160 -37.32 -7.44 -21.11
C TYR A 160 -38.24 -6.30 -20.65
N SER A 161 -39.51 -6.30 -21.05
CA SER A 161 -40.50 -5.31 -20.63
C SER A 161 -40.93 -5.48 -19.17
N ILE A 162 -41.01 -6.72 -18.69
CA ILE A 162 -41.26 -7.04 -17.28
C ILE A 162 -40.04 -6.66 -16.42
N GLU A 163 -38.84 -6.98 -16.88
CA GLU A 163 -37.58 -6.57 -16.24
C GLU A 163 -37.49 -5.05 -16.14
N ARG A 164 -37.73 -4.31 -17.25
CA ARG A 164 -37.76 -2.84 -17.21
C ARG A 164 -38.83 -2.29 -16.27
N ALA A 165 -40.02 -2.88 -16.23
CA ALA A 165 -41.06 -2.44 -15.30
C ALA A 165 -40.63 -2.66 -13.83
N ALA A 166 -40.02 -3.81 -13.51
CA ALA A 166 -39.45 -4.07 -12.20
C ALA A 166 -38.30 -3.10 -11.85
N LEU A 167 -37.47 -2.76 -12.83
CA LEU A 167 -36.38 -1.79 -12.71
C LEU A 167 -36.88 -0.36 -12.49
N THR A 168 -37.98 0.06 -13.13
CA THR A 168 -38.55 1.40 -12.89
C THR A 168 -39.13 1.58 -11.49
N LEU A 169 -39.46 0.50 -10.78
CA LEU A 169 -39.89 0.54 -9.38
C LEU A 169 -38.71 0.64 -8.40
N SER A 170 -37.49 0.28 -8.82
CA SER A 170 -36.28 0.31 -7.98
C SER A 170 -35.38 1.54 -8.23
N TYR A 171 -35.60 2.27 -9.33
CA TYR A 171 -34.89 3.51 -9.65
C TYR A 171 -35.37 4.72 -8.84
N GLY A 172 -34.43 5.57 -8.46
CA GLY A 172 -34.69 6.78 -7.71
C GLY A 172 -33.40 7.40 -7.17
N ALA A 173 -33.47 8.66 -6.78
CA ALA A 173 -32.37 9.32 -6.09
C ALA A 173 -32.79 9.74 -4.69
N ARG A 174 -31.84 9.69 -3.76
CA ARG A 174 -31.99 10.13 -2.39
C ARG A 174 -30.84 11.04 -2.03
N ILE A 175 -31.14 12.09 -1.27
CA ILE A 175 -30.15 13.03 -0.75
C ILE A 175 -30.20 13.01 0.77
N GLN A 176 -29.04 13.03 1.41
CA GLN A 176 -28.90 13.03 2.86
C GLN A 176 -27.85 14.06 3.25
N VAL A 177 -28.16 14.87 4.27
CA VAL A 177 -27.16 15.78 4.86
C VAL A 177 -26.47 15.02 6.00
N LEU A 178 -25.20 14.68 5.79
CA LEU A 178 -24.38 13.97 6.79
C LEU A 178 -23.89 14.94 7.86
N GLU A 179 -23.48 16.15 7.47
CA GLU A 179 -22.98 17.20 8.37
C GLU A 179 -23.56 18.56 8.00
N GLY A 180 -23.80 19.42 8.99
CA GLY A 180 -24.18 20.82 8.77
C GLY A 180 -25.68 21.12 8.59
N SER A 181 -26.57 20.23 9.01
CA SER A 181 -28.02 20.53 9.02
C SER A 181 -28.45 21.35 10.25
N PRO A 182 -29.16 22.49 10.09
CA PRO A 182 -29.68 23.30 11.20
C PRO A 182 -30.94 22.71 11.86
N LYS A 183 -31.55 21.67 11.29
CA LYS A 183 -32.70 20.91 11.83
C LYS A 183 -32.32 19.44 11.97
N ASP A 184 -32.98 18.70 12.86
CA ASP A 184 -32.80 17.24 13.08
C ASP A 184 -33.25 16.35 11.89
N ASP A 185 -33.26 16.89 10.67
CA ASP A 185 -33.62 16.20 9.43
C ASP A 185 -32.44 15.36 8.91
N ARG A 186 -31.93 14.42 9.73
CA ARG A 186 -30.76 13.57 9.42
C ARG A 186 -31.08 12.35 8.53
N GLY A 187 -32.31 12.23 8.05
CA GLY A 187 -32.78 11.09 7.26
C GLY A 187 -32.57 11.26 5.74
N PRO A 188 -32.49 10.16 4.97
CA PRO A 188 -32.44 10.22 3.52
C PRO A 188 -33.77 10.73 2.94
N MET A 189 -33.71 11.76 2.12
CA MET A 189 -34.86 12.39 1.47
C MET A 189 -34.94 11.96 0.01
N ALA A 190 -36.11 11.49 -0.44
CA ALA A 190 -36.30 11.09 -1.83
C ALA A 190 -36.40 12.32 -2.76
N LEU A 191 -35.67 12.26 -3.86
CA LEU A 191 -35.65 13.28 -4.91
C LEU A 191 -36.66 12.93 -6.01
N GLY A 192 -37.40 13.91 -6.51
CA GLY A 192 -38.43 13.70 -7.53
C GLY A 192 -38.65 14.91 -8.43
N SER A 193 -39.22 14.68 -9.62
CA SER A 193 -39.48 15.71 -10.63
C SER A 193 -40.71 16.59 -10.35
N SER A 194 -41.55 16.18 -9.39
CA SER A 194 -42.83 16.83 -9.07
C SER A 194 -42.75 17.85 -7.94
N ARG A 195 -41.71 17.81 -7.11
CA ARG A 195 -41.53 18.71 -5.96
C ARG A 195 -40.07 19.12 -5.83
N ASN A 196 -39.81 20.43 -5.90
CA ASN A 196 -38.48 20.95 -5.58
C ASN A 196 -38.26 20.84 -4.06
N LEU A 197 -37.28 20.05 -3.65
CA LEU A 197 -36.93 19.84 -2.25
C LEU A 197 -35.98 20.94 -1.78
N GLU A 198 -36.38 21.73 -0.80
CA GLU A 198 -35.50 22.76 -0.23
C GLU A 198 -34.73 22.21 0.97
N ILE A 199 -33.41 22.26 0.92
CA ILE A 199 -32.49 21.79 1.96
C ILE A 199 -31.71 22.98 2.47
N THR A 200 -31.72 23.23 3.78
CA THR A 200 -30.88 24.26 4.39
C THR A 200 -29.67 23.61 5.04
N VAL A 201 -28.47 24.08 4.71
CA VAL A 201 -27.20 23.61 5.27
C VAL A 201 -26.36 24.80 5.74
N VAL A 202 -25.43 24.58 6.66
CA VAL A 202 -24.44 25.59 7.06
C VAL A 202 -23.21 25.49 6.17
N GLU A 203 -22.37 26.53 6.11
CA GLU A 203 -21.18 26.58 5.24
C GLU A 203 -20.23 25.37 5.40
N GLN A 204 -20.17 24.78 6.59
CA GLN A 204 -19.49 23.52 6.88
C GLN A 204 -20.49 22.36 6.75
N ASN A 205 -20.74 21.90 5.53
CA ASN A 205 -21.65 20.78 5.26
C ASN A 205 -20.99 19.64 4.50
N LEU A 206 -21.58 18.45 4.67
CA LEU A 206 -21.30 17.28 3.85
C LEU A 206 -22.62 16.66 3.44
N ILE A 207 -22.86 16.56 2.13
CA ILE A 207 -24.10 16.07 1.53
C ILE A 207 -23.79 14.79 0.76
N GLU A 208 -24.59 13.75 0.97
CA GLU A 208 -24.52 12.47 0.27
C GLU A 208 -25.71 12.34 -0.68
N LEU A 209 -25.41 12.05 -1.95
CA LEU A 209 -26.38 11.78 -2.99
C LEU A 209 -26.25 10.32 -3.43
N THR A 210 -27.29 9.53 -3.18
CA THR A 210 -27.40 8.16 -3.67
C THR A 210 -28.35 8.11 -4.86
N VAL A 211 -27.91 7.54 -5.98
CA VAL A 211 -28.73 7.35 -7.18
C VAL A 211 -28.76 5.87 -7.53
N ASN A 212 -29.96 5.32 -7.63
CA ASN A 212 -30.18 3.99 -8.18
C ASN A 212 -30.67 4.16 -9.63
N ALA A 213 -29.86 3.72 -10.58
CA ALA A 213 -30.14 3.84 -12.00
C ALA A 213 -29.73 2.56 -12.74
N ALA A 214 -29.90 2.53 -14.07
CA ALA A 214 -29.40 1.42 -14.89
C ALA A 214 -27.87 1.24 -14.69
N PRO A 215 -27.34 0.01 -14.71
CA PRO A 215 -25.92 -0.27 -14.44
C PRO A 215 -24.97 0.45 -15.41
N ASP A 216 -25.39 0.67 -16.66
CA ASP A 216 -24.62 1.39 -17.68
C ASP A 216 -24.91 2.90 -17.72
N ALA A 217 -25.79 3.41 -16.84
CA ALA A 217 -26.06 4.83 -16.78
C ALA A 217 -24.82 5.59 -16.27
N ALA A 218 -24.62 6.80 -16.79
CA ALA A 218 -23.67 7.77 -16.24
C ALA A 218 -24.44 8.97 -15.68
N PRO A 219 -25.02 8.87 -14.46
CA PRO A 219 -25.75 9.97 -13.86
C PRO A 219 -24.83 11.19 -13.73
N LEU A 220 -25.36 12.36 -14.11
CA LEU A 220 -24.69 13.64 -13.99
C LEU A 220 -25.45 14.49 -13.01
N LEU A 221 -24.73 14.97 -12.00
CA LEU A 221 -25.19 16.01 -11.09
C LEU A 221 -24.66 17.35 -11.57
N GLN A 222 -25.54 18.33 -11.76
CA GLN A 222 -25.16 19.71 -12.04
C GLN A 222 -25.67 20.60 -10.92
N LEU A 223 -24.77 21.42 -10.37
CA LEU A 223 -25.09 22.48 -9.43
C LEU A 223 -25.08 23.80 -10.18
N LYS A 224 -26.17 24.55 -10.10
CA LYS A 224 -26.31 25.87 -10.72
C LYS A 224 -26.60 26.92 -9.67
N ASP A 225 -26.17 28.15 -9.88
CA ASP A 225 -26.57 29.27 -9.03
C ASP A 225 -28.01 29.70 -9.32
N LYS A 226 -28.52 30.69 -8.57
CA LYS A 226 -29.87 31.25 -8.76
C LYS A 226 -30.08 31.92 -10.13
N GLU A 227 -28.99 32.26 -10.83
CA GLU A 227 -29.00 32.84 -12.18
C GLU A 227 -28.95 31.75 -13.27
N GLY A 228 -28.86 30.48 -12.89
CA GLY A 228 -28.82 29.33 -13.79
C GLY A 228 -27.43 29.04 -14.38
N LYS A 229 -26.38 29.71 -13.90
CA LYS A 229 -24.99 29.46 -14.31
C LYS A 229 -24.47 28.22 -13.61
N VAL A 230 -23.81 27.34 -14.37
CA VAL A 230 -23.24 26.11 -13.84
C VAL A 230 -22.06 26.43 -12.93
N MET A 231 -22.18 26.04 -11.66
CA MET A 231 -21.12 26.16 -10.66
C MET A 231 -20.20 24.95 -10.71
N GLN A 232 -20.77 23.75 -10.63
CA GLN A 232 -20.05 22.48 -10.62
C GLN A 232 -20.86 21.39 -11.33
N THR A 233 -20.15 20.43 -11.91
CA THR A 233 -20.75 19.24 -12.53
C THR A 233 -19.99 18.01 -12.04
N PHE A 234 -20.72 17.04 -11.51
CA PHE A 234 -20.17 15.76 -11.07
C PHE A 234 -20.69 14.64 -11.96
N LYS A 235 -19.77 13.81 -12.44
CA LYS A 235 -20.10 12.54 -13.06
C LYS A 235 -20.06 11.47 -11.99
N LEU A 236 -21.20 10.83 -11.73
CA LEU A 236 -21.28 9.82 -10.69
C LEU A 236 -20.66 8.51 -11.17
N VAL A 237 -19.88 7.88 -10.30
CA VAL A 237 -19.24 6.58 -10.54
C VAL A 237 -19.99 5.51 -9.73
N ARG A 238 -20.14 4.33 -10.31
CA ARG A 238 -20.80 3.19 -9.67
C ARG A 238 -19.99 2.76 -8.45
N THR A 239 -20.67 2.58 -7.31
CA THR A 239 -20.10 2.02 -6.08
C THR A 239 -20.37 0.51 -6.03
N GLY A 240 -19.31 -0.31 -6.16
CA GLY A 240 -19.36 -1.78 -6.13
C GLY A 240 -18.51 -2.46 -7.22
N ASP A 241 -18.09 -3.71 -7.00
CA ASP A 241 -17.36 -4.50 -7.99
C ASP A 241 -18.26 -4.80 -9.19
N ALA A 242 -17.72 -4.65 -10.41
CA ALA A 242 -18.40 -4.90 -11.67
C ALA A 242 -18.66 -6.40 -11.94
N ARG A 243 -19.37 -7.10 -11.03
CA ARG A 243 -19.95 -8.40 -11.31
C ARG A 243 -21.22 -8.20 -12.13
N SER A 244 -21.35 -8.99 -13.20
CA SER A 244 -22.30 -8.84 -14.31
C SER A 244 -23.78 -9.06 -13.97
N ASP A 245 -24.13 -9.33 -12.72
CA ASP A 245 -25.46 -9.85 -12.36
C ASP A 245 -26.34 -8.87 -11.55
N GLU A 246 -25.88 -7.64 -11.29
CA GLU A 246 -26.72 -6.64 -10.61
C GLU A 246 -27.59 -5.87 -11.60
N ALA A 247 -28.90 -6.04 -11.46
CA ALA A 247 -29.92 -5.41 -12.32
C ALA A 247 -29.98 -3.86 -12.17
N ALA A 248 -29.40 -3.29 -11.11
CA ALA A 248 -29.32 -1.84 -10.89
C ALA A 248 -27.90 -1.41 -10.50
N GLY A 249 -27.47 -0.27 -11.04
CA GLY A 249 -26.26 0.41 -10.60
C GLY A 249 -26.56 1.31 -9.41
N HIS A 250 -25.78 1.14 -8.34
CA HIS A 250 -25.76 2.05 -7.20
C HIS A 250 -24.65 3.08 -7.41
N PHE A 251 -25.01 4.35 -7.37
CA PHE A 251 -24.09 5.48 -7.53
C PHE A 251 -24.16 6.34 -6.28
N ASN A 252 -23.00 6.71 -5.74
CA ASN A 252 -22.94 7.58 -4.57
C ASN A 252 -21.97 8.73 -4.81
N LEU A 253 -22.33 9.92 -4.34
CA LEU A 253 -21.48 11.10 -4.36
C LEU A 253 -21.58 11.82 -3.02
N ARG A 254 -20.43 12.13 -2.43
CA ARG A 254 -20.32 13.02 -1.28
C ARG A 254 -19.70 14.33 -1.72
N PHE A 255 -20.34 15.45 -1.40
CA PHE A 255 -19.87 16.78 -1.76
C PHE A 255 -20.27 17.81 -0.70
N ALA A 256 -19.58 18.95 -0.70
CA ALA A 256 -19.85 20.09 0.16
C ALA A 256 -20.18 21.31 -0.69
N GLN A 257 -21.08 22.17 -0.21
CA GLN A 257 -21.55 23.35 -0.94
C GLN A 257 -21.36 24.63 -0.13
N ALA A 258 -20.64 25.60 -0.68
CA ALA A 258 -20.30 26.85 0.03
C ALA A 258 -21.29 28.02 -0.21
N GLU A 259 -22.08 27.95 -1.29
CA GLU A 259 -23.04 29.00 -1.67
C GLU A 259 -24.38 28.39 -2.07
N ASP A 260 -25.46 29.18 -2.07
CA ASP A 260 -26.78 28.71 -2.49
C ASP A 260 -26.74 28.10 -3.91
N ALA A 261 -27.31 26.91 -4.09
CA ALA A 261 -27.29 26.23 -5.38
C ALA A 261 -28.55 25.40 -5.66
N ASP A 262 -28.95 25.34 -6.92
CA ASP A 262 -29.98 24.47 -7.45
C ASP A 262 -29.37 23.20 -8.07
N LEU A 263 -29.93 22.05 -7.69
CA LEU A 263 -29.43 20.73 -8.02
C LEU A 263 -30.23 20.13 -9.17
N PHE A 264 -29.54 19.76 -10.25
CA PHE A 264 -30.11 19.08 -11.42
C PHE A 264 -29.48 17.70 -11.55
N LEU A 265 -30.33 16.67 -11.70
CA LEU A 265 -29.87 15.29 -11.84
C LEU A 265 -30.38 14.72 -13.16
N SER A 266 -29.46 14.28 -14.02
CA SER A 266 -29.78 13.83 -15.39
C SER A 266 -30.76 12.66 -15.44
N THR A 267 -30.85 11.85 -14.38
CA THR A 267 -31.76 10.70 -14.29
C THR A 267 -33.19 11.08 -13.87
N ILE A 268 -33.43 12.32 -13.39
CA ILE A 268 -34.74 12.79 -12.92
C ILE A 268 -35.24 13.97 -13.74
N SER A 269 -34.43 15.04 -13.86
CA SER A 269 -34.75 16.20 -14.67
C SER A 269 -33.51 17.03 -14.98
N THR A 270 -33.36 17.40 -16.24
CA THR A 270 -32.32 18.34 -16.71
C THR A 270 -32.83 19.78 -16.81
N SER A 271 -34.15 19.98 -16.77
CA SER A 271 -34.80 21.28 -16.98
C SER A 271 -35.41 21.88 -15.71
N LYS A 272 -35.71 21.07 -14.70
CA LYS A 272 -36.22 21.52 -13.40
C LYS A 272 -35.25 21.13 -12.28
N PRO A 273 -35.02 22.01 -11.29
CA PRO A 273 -34.25 21.64 -10.13
C PRO A 273 -34.96 20.54 -9.35
N VAL A 274 -34.20 19.53 -8.97
CA VAL A 274 -34.64 18.38 -8.20
C VAL A 274 -34.53 18.68 -6.69
N ALA A 275 -33.59 19.55 -6.30
CA ALA A 275 -33.48 20.13 -4.98
C ALA A 275 -32.85 21.54 -5.03
N SER A 276 -33.10 22.36 -4.03
CA SER A 276 -32.44 23.67 -3.82
C SER A 276 -31.73 23.67 -2.47
N ILE A 277 -30.42 23.93 -2.48
CA ILE A 277 -29.55 23.97 -1.30
C ILE A 277 -29.36 25.44 -0.89
N LYS A 278 -29.77 25.79 0.33
CA LYS A 278 -29.53 27.11 0.93
C LYS A 278 -28.40 27.03 1.95
N VAL A 279 -27.33 27.79 1.75
CA VAL A 279 -26.13 27.78 2.59
C VAL A 279 -26.14 28.98 3.54
N LYS A 280 -26.18 28.70 4.84
CA LYS A 280 -26.06 29.72 5.89
C LYS A 280 -24.59 29.93 6.25
N LYS A 281 -24.06 31.11 5.93
CA LYS A 281 -22.70 31.53 6.34
C LYS A 281 -22.64 31.71 7.86
N LEU A 282 -21.70 31.04 8.50
CA LEU A 282 -21.50 31.10 9.96
C LEU A 282 -20.21 31.87 10.27
N PRO A 283 -20.15 32.67 11.35
CA PRO A 283 -18.97 33.43 11.74
C PRO A 283 -17.89 32.52 12.36
N VAL A 284 -17.31 31.63 11.55
CA VAL A 284 -16.31 30.64 12.00
C VAL A 284 -14.96 31.31 12.29
N PRO A 285 -14.18 30.79 13.27
CA PRO A 285 -12.81 31.26 13.53
C PRO A 285 -11.90 31.18 12.29
N LYS A 286 -11.11 32.22 12.04
CA LYS A 286 -10.06 32.22 11.04
C LYS A 286 -8.74 31.81 11.69
N VAL A 287 -8.16 30.71 11.22
CA VAL A 287 -6.92 30.13 11.76
C VAL A 287 -5.83 30.18 10.69
N THR A 288 -4.68 30.73 11.06
CA THR A 288 -3.46 30.73 10.24
C THR A 288 -2.39 29.94 10.97
N LEU A 289 -1.84 28.93 10.29
CA LEU A 289 -0.73 28.13 10.78
C LEU A 289 0.49 28.45 9.92
N THR A 290 1.64 28.66 10.55
CA THR A 290 2.93 28.87 9.87
C THR A 290 4.00 28.02 10.55
N SER A 291 4.96 27.55 9.77
CA SER A 291 6.07 26.70 10.22
C SER A 291 7.40 27.32 9.80
N ALA A 292 8.47 27.04 10.55
CA ALA A 292 9.83 27.39 10.14
C ALA A 292 10.45 26.38 9.16
N ALA A 293 9.80 25.24 8.91
CA ALA A 293 10.26 24.25 7.95
C ALA A 293 10.27 24.83 6.53
N ARG A 294 11.36 24.60 5.80
CA ARG A 294 11.49 24.99 4.39
C ARG A 294 10.83 23.92 3.52
N GLU A 295 10.13 24.35 2.48
CA GLU A 295 9.55 23.41 1.50
C GLU A 295 10.67 22.60 0.82
N GLY A 296 10.52 21.27 0.83
CA GLY A 296 11.44 20.34 0.15
C GLY A 296 12.68 19.92 0.95
N GLU A 297 12.90 20.43 2.16
CA GLU A 297 13.97 19.94 3.05
C GLU A 297 13.36 19.12 4.20
N PRO A 298 13.84 17.89 4.45
CA PRO A 298 13.30 17.07 5.52
C PRO A 298 13.66 17.66 6.89
N TRP A 299 12.69 17.74 7.78
CA TRP A 299 12.89 18.13 9.17
C TRP A 299 13.37 16.94 10.00
N ALA A 300 14.21 17.19 11.01
CA ALA A 300 14.73 16.16 11.88
C ALA A 300 13.69 15.79 12.96
N ASP A 301 13.38 14.49 13.11
CA ASP A 301 12.41 13.97 14.07
C ASP A 301 12.72 14.30 15.55
N ASP A 302 14.00 14.33 15.89
CA ASP A 302 14.54 14.64 17.21
C ASP A 302 14.56 16.15 17.52
N LYS A 303 14.27 17.02 16.54
CA LYS A 303 14.18 18.47 16.73
C LYS A 303 12.72 18.92 16.77
N PRO A 304 12.28 19.63 17.83
CA PRO A 304 10.91 20.13 17.88
C PRO A 304 10.65 21.12 16.75
N LEU A 305 9.52 20.98 16.08
CA LEU A 305 9.09 21.84 15.00
C LEU A 305 8.41 23.10 15.57
N PRO A 306 8.97 24.30 15.34
CA PRO A 306 8.36 25.54 15.79
C PRO A 306 7.21 25.92 14.85
N LEU A 307 6.00 25.95 15.42
CA LEU A 307 4.77 26.36 14.77
C LEU A 307 4.29 27.69 15.36
N THR A 308 3.82 28.59 14.52
CA THR A 308 3.11 29.81 14.94
C THR A 308 1.66 29.74 14.49
N ILE A 309 0.75 29.81 15.46
CA ILE A 309 -0.69 29.70 15.25
C ILE A 309 -1.34 31.04 15.59
N GLU A 310 -2.03 31.61 14.61
CA GLU A 310 -2.80 32.84 14.75
C GLU A 310 -4.28 32.56 14.53
N VAL A 311 -5.11 32.91 15.51
CA VAL A 311 -6.55 32.71 15.48
C VAL A 311 -7.26 34.05 15.66
N LYS A 312 -8.27 34.31 14.84
CA LYS A 312 -9.21 35.45 14.99
C LYS A 312 -10.65 34.93 14.87
N ALA A 313 -11.47 35.16 15.88
CA ALA A 313 -12.86 34.71 15.95
C ALA A 313 -13.79 35.84 16.39
N ASP A 314 -15.06 35.79 15.95
CA ASP A 314 -16.07 36.78 16.36
C ASP A 314 -16.62 36.48 17.77
N ASN A 315 -16.65 35.19 18.13
CA ASN A 315 -17.00 34.69 19.47
C ASN A 315 -15.73 34.34 20.27
N PRO A 316 -15.80 34.31 21.62
CA PRO A 316 -14.66 33.93 22.46
C PRO A 316 -14.18 32.51 22.14
N LEU A 317 -12.87 32.30 22.10
CA LEU A 317 -12.28 31.00 21.83
C LEU A 317 -12.46 30.03 23.01
N GLN A 318 -12.76 28.77 22.71
CA GLN A 318 -12.84 27.67 23.66
C GLN A 318 -11.51 26.92 23.72
N VAL A 319 -11.02 26.44 22.58
CA VAL A 319 -9.83 25.60 22.50
C VAL A 319 -9.10 25.79 21.17
N VAL A 320 -7.78 25.66 21.20
CA VAL A 320 -6.94 25.54 20.00
C VAL A 320 -6.16 24.23 20.09
N GLN A 321 -6.30 23.39 19.08
CA GLN A 321 -5.68 22.07 18.99
C GLN A 321 -5.01 21.87 17.62
N LEU A 322 -4.02 21.00 17.57
CA LEU A 322 -3.40 20.52 16.33
C LEU A 322 -4.01 19.17 15.98
N HIS A 323 -4.40 19.02 14.73
CA HIS A 323 -4.73 17.76 14.11
C HIS A 323 -3.53 17.33 13.25
N ILE A 324 -2.91 16.22 13.63
CA ILE A 324 -1.67 15.73 13.03
C ILE A 324 -1.99 14.40 12.37
N LYS A 325 -1.72 14.31 11.07
CA LYS A 325 -1.94 13.11 10.28
C LYS A 325 -0.60 12.60 9.74
N SER A 326 -0.31 11.35 10.05
CA SER A 326 0.91 10.64 9.65
C SER A 326 0.52 9.31 9.03
N GLY A 327 0.46 9.25 7.70
CA GLY A 327 -0.10 8.11 6.97
C GLY A 327 -1.57 7.84 7.33
N GLU A 328 -1.85 6.67 7.90
CA GLU A 328 -3.19 6.26 8.36
C GLU A 328 -3.52 6.70 9.80
N ARG A 329 -2.54 7.18 10.56
CA ARG A 329 -2.74 7.62 11.94
C ARG A 329 -3.12 9.08 12.01
N GLU A 330 -4.16 9.36 12.79
CA GLU A 330 -4.59 10.71 13.14
C GLU A 330 -4.46 10.91 14.65
N SER A 331 -3.84 12.02 15.04
CA SER A 331 -3.63 12.41 16.43
C SER A 331 -4.11 13.84 16.65
N ARG A 332 -4.62 14.10 17.85
CA ARG A 332 -5.06 15.43 18.27
C ARG A 332 -4.26 15.86 19.48
N GLU A 333 -3.62 17.02 19.38
CA GLU A 333 -2.79 17.57 20.44
C GLU A 333 -3.30 18.94 20.87
N LEU A 334 -3.46 19.11 22.18
CA LEU A 334 -3.97 20.35 22.76
C LEU A 334 -2.85 21.38 22.86
N VAL A 335 -2.93 22.48 22.10
CA VAL A 335 -1.89 23.52 22.10
C VAL A 335 -2.07 24.47 23.27
N SER A 336 -3.30 24.87 23.55
CA SER A 336 -3.62 25.77 24.65
C SER A 336 -5.08 25.62 25.07
N GLU A 337 -5.29 25.41 26.36
CA GLU A 337 -6.57 25.72 27.00
C GLU A 337 -6.65 27.24 27.15
N VAL A 338 -7.47 27.89 26.33
CA VAL A 338 -7.68 29.34 26.44
C VAL A 338 -8.57 29.61 27.66
N MET A 339 -7.95 29.76 28.83
CA MET A 339 -8.66 29.95 30.11
C MET A 339 -9.28 31.34 30.31
N ALA A 340 -9.02 32.30 29.41
CA ALA A 340 -9.62 33.63 29.49
C ALA A 340 -10.94 33.67 28.70
N GLN A 341 -12.05 33.89 29.41
CA GLN A 341 -13.43 33.81 28.89
C GLN A 341 -13.75 34.73 27.68
N ASP A 342 -12.87 35.69 27.32
CA ASP A 342 -13.13 36.75 26.34
C ASP A 342 -12.11 36.88 25.19
N LYS A 343 -11.14 35.96 25.04
CA LYS A 343 -10.14 36.10 23.96
C LYS A 343 -10.73 35.75 22.59
N LYS A 344 -10.96 36.80 21.78
CA LYS A 344 -11.36 36.71 20.36
C LYS A 344 -10.18 36.54 19.40
N SER A 345 -8.96 36.85 19.85
CA SER A 345 -7.74 36.63 19.08
C SER A 345 -6.67 35.96 19.94
N LEU A 346 -5.95 35.02 19.34
CA LEU A 346 -4.83 34.31 19.97
C LEU A 346 -3.67 34.21 18.99
N THR A 347 -2.47 34.55 19.43
CA THR A 347 -1.23 34.22 18.74
C THR A 347 -0.39 33.39 19.70
N THR A 348 -0.03 32.18 19.31
CA THR A 348 0.78 31.27 20.14
C THR A 348 1.90 30.65 19.32
N ARG A 349 3.02 30.40 19.99
CA ARG A 349 4.16 29.64 19.44
C ARG A 349 4.17 28.27 20.11
N TYR A 350 4.13 27.21 19.32
CA TYR A 350 4.09 25.84 19.79
C TYR A 350 5.27 25.05 19.21
N ASN A 351 5.95 24.28 20.05
CA ASN A 351 7.06 23.44 19.63
C ASN A 351 6.56 21.99 19.59
N LEU A 352 6.25 21.51 18.38
CA LEU A 352 5.71 20.17 18.17
C LEU A 352 6.83 19.13 18.17
N ALA A 353 6.77 18.15 19.06
CA ALA A 353 7.69 17.00 19.04
C ALA A 353 7.25 16.00 17.96
N LEU A 354 8.11 15.69 17.00
CA LEU A 354 7.75 14.86 15.85
C LEU A 354 8.05 13.37 16.04
N GLU A 355 8.98 13.03 16.95
CA GLU A 355 9.43 11.65 17.23
C GLU A 355 8.28 10.66 17.43
N THR A 356 7.19 11.08 18.07
CA THR A 356 6.02 10.22 18.34
C THR A 356 5.15 9.92 17.12
N TYR A 357 5.34 10.66 16.03
CA TYR A 357 4.51 10.59 14.81
C TYR A 357 5.25 9.98 13.61
N VAL A 358 6.56 9.75 13.73
CA VAL A 358 7.40 9.18 12.67
C VAL A 358 7.52 7.67 12.84
N GLU A 359 7.03 6.89 11.88
CA GLU A 359 7.15 5.43 11.87
C GLU A 359 8.14 4.90 10.83
N GLN A 360 8.44 5.72 9.82
CA GLN A 360 9.31 5.37 8.69
C GLN A 360 10.57 6.23 8.72
N ASP A 361 11.61 5.78 7.99
CA ASP A 361 12.86 6.53 7.82
C ASP A 361 12.60 7.98 7.34
N VAL A 362 11.66 8.13 6.40
CA VAL A 362 11.21 9.42 5.87
C VAL A 362 9.69 9.35 5.74
N GLN A 363 8.98 10.34 6.28
CA GLN A 363 7.52 10.35 6.30
C GLN A 363 6.97 11.76 6.14
N ASP A 364 5.92 11.91 5.35
CA ASP A 364 5.19 13.15 5.21
C ASP A 364 4.14 13.26 6.32
N ILE A 365 4.19 14.35 7.09
CA ILE A 365 3.27 14.64 8.19
C ILE A 365 2.44 15.87 7.80
N GLU A 366 1.13 15.70 7.81
CA GLU A 366 0.15 16.77 7.57
C GLU A 366 -0.30 17.34 8.92
N ILE A 367 -0.13 18.65 9.10
CA ILE A 367 -0.46 19.38 10.32
C ILE A 367 -1.52 20.42 10.02
N ILE A 368 -2.63 20.37 10.75
CA ILE A 368 -3.75 21.31 10.65
C ILE A 368 -4.00 21.90 12.04
N ALA A 369 -4.09 23.23 12.13
CA ALA A 369 -4.54 23.88 13.36
C ALA A 369 -6.06 24.04 13.34
N GLU A 370 -6.71 23.61 14.42
CA GLU A 370 -8.14 23.75 14.63
C GLU A 370 -8.40 24.67 15.84
N ALA A 371 -9.32 25.61 15.68
CA ALA A 371 -9.78 26.47 16.76
C ALA A 371 -11.29 26.39 16.91
N MET A 372 -11.77 26.12 18.12
CA MET A 372 -13.20 26.09 18.44
C MET A 372 -13.57 27.36 19.19
N ASP A 373 -14.68 28.01 18.81
CA ASP A 373 -15.24 29.13 19.57
C ASP A 373 -16.32 28.67 20.57
N ARG A 374 -16.81 29.59 21.41
CA ARG A 374 -17.87 29.35 22.41
C ARG A 374 -19.26 29.72 21.91
N SER A 375 -19.54 29.63 20.61
CA SER A 375 -20.88 29.96 20.11
C SER A 375 -21.96 29.02 20.66
N ILE A 376 -23.14 29.57 20.96
CA ILE A 376 -24.32 28.82 21.41
C ILE A 376 -25.29 28.68 20.22
N PRO A 377 -25.90 27.51 19.95
CA PRO A 377 -25.94 26.29 20.78
C PRO A 377 -24.82 25.26 20.53
N VAL A 378 -24.02 25.41 19.46
CA VAL A 378 -22.91 24.50 19.11
C VAL A 378 -21.66 25.32 18.83
N PRO A 379 -20.48 24.97 19.37
CA PRO A 379 -19.22 25.65 19.08
C PRO A 379 -18.85 25.52 17.59
N LEU A 380 -18.46 26.63 16.96
CA LEU A 380 -17.98 26.66 15.59
C LEU A 380 -16.48 26.36 15.54
N VAL A 381 -16.07 25.58 14.54
CA VAL A 381 -14.67 25.15 14.38
C VAL A 381 -14.06 25.80 13.14
N GLY A 382 -12.99 26.57 13.34
CA GLY A 382 -12.14 27.08 12.26
C GLY A 382 -10.94 26.16 12.03
N ARG A 383 -10.53 25.98 10.77
CA ARG A 383 -9.36 25.16 10.40
C ARG A 383 -8.36 25.99 9.59
N SER A 384 -7.06 25.75 9.79
CA SER A 384 -6.00 26.30 8.95
C SER A 384 -5.91 25.54 7.62
N LYS A 385 -5.16 26.10 6.66
CA LYS A 385 -4.64 25.31 5.54
C LYS A 385 -3.70 24.22 6.10
N PRO A 386 -3.72 23.00 5.53
CA PRO A 386 -2.79 21.96 5.94
C PRO A 386 -1.37 22.35 5.55
N ILE A 387 -0.43 22.13 6.47
CA ILE A 387 1.00 22.17 6.19
C ILE A 387 1.48 20.74 6.11
N VAL A 388 2.06 20.36 4.96
CA VAL A 388 2.71 19.07 4.77
C VAL A 388 4.21 19.28 4.92
N ILE A 389 4.81 18.62 5.90
CA ILE A 389 6.26 18.61 6.08
C ILE A 389 6.79 17.20 5.88
N GLN A 390 7.94 17.09 5.23
CA GLN A 390 8.69 15.85 5.20
C GLN A 390 9.55 15.77 6.46
N VAL A 391 9.47 14.67 7.19
CA VAL A 391 10.23 14.42 8.41
C VAL A 391 11.11 13.20 8.18
N ALA A 392 12.38 13.29 8.55
CA ALA A 392 13.32 12.19 8.44
C ALA A 392 13.87 11.81 9.80
N SER A 393 13.84 10.51 10.10
CA SER A 393 14.47 9.95 11.29
C SER A 393 15.99 10.13 11.24
N ALA A 394 16.68 10.02 12.38
CA ALA A 394 18.15 10.04 12.42
C ALA A 394 18.80 9.09 11.39
N TYR A 395 18.18 7.94 11.18
CA TYR A 395 18.60 6.93 10.21
C TYR A 395 18.13 7.25 8.79
N GLY A 396 16.94 7.82 8.61
CA GLY A 396 16.50 8.35 7.32
C GLY A 396 17.43 9.43 6.80
N ARG A 397 17.85 10.38 7.65
CA ARG A 397 18.85 11.40 7.33
C ARG A 397 20.19 10.78 6.91
N TYR A 398 20.63 9.74 7.62
CA TYR A 398 21.82 8.97 7.27
C TYR A 398 21.72 8.38 5.85
N ARG A 399 20.60 7.73 5.52
CA ARG A 399 20.37 7.16 4.18
C ARG A 399 20.31 8.22 3.09
N MET A 400 19.61 9.32 3.33
CA MET A 400 19.52 10.44 2.39
C MET A 400 20.90 11.05 2.08
N ALA A 401 21.76 11.16 3.09
CA ALA A 401 23.14 11.61 2.92
C ALA A 401 23.94 10.63 2.05
N LEU A 402 23.84 9.32 2.30
CA LEU A 402 24.49 8.29 1.46
C LEU A 402 23.96 8.27 0.02
N ASP A 403 22.67 8.45 -0.19
CA ASP A 403 22.08 8.51 -1.54
C ASP A 403 22.53 9.75 -2.31
N SER A 404 22.61 10.89 -1.63
CA SER A 404 23.16 12.12 -2.21
C SER A 404 24.65 11.97 -2.57
N LEU A 405 25.44 11.28 -1.74
CA LEU A 405 26.83 10.92 -2.05
C LEU A 405 26.93 9.95 -3.25
N ARG A 406 26.02 8.98 -3.38
CA ARG A 406 25.95 8.10 -4.55
C ARG A 406 25.63 8.89 -5.82
N GLN A 407 24.75 9.88 -5.74
CA GLN A 407 24.46 10.77 -6.86
C GLN A 407 25.72 11.53 -7.31
N ILE A 408 26.47 12.11 -6.37
CA ILE A 408 27.76 12.75 -6.68
C ILE A 408 28.72 11.75 -7.35
N LYS A 409 28.78 10.51 -6.87
CA LYS A 409 29.62 9.46 -7.44
C LYS A 409 29.26 9.16 -8.89
N THR A 410 27.97 8.99 -9.18
CA THR A 410 27.48 8.75 -10.55
C THR A 410 27.80 9.93 -11.47
N MET A 411 27.69 11.16 -10.99
CA MET A 411 28.06 12.36 -11.75
C MET A 411 29.58 12.41 -12.02
N LEU A 412 30.42 12.07 -11.05
CA LEU A 412 31.87 11.99 -11.24
C LEU A 412 32.24 10.88 -12.24
N ASP A 413 31.71 9.69 -12.07
CA ASP A 413 32.06 8.55 -12.92
C ASP A 413 31.61 8.76 -14.36
N SER A 414 30.42 9.32 -14.56
CA SER A 414 29.94 9.68 -15.90
C SER A 414 30.85 10.73 -16.54
N SER A 415 31.27 11.76 -15.79
CA SER A 415 32.23 12.77 -16.26
C SER A 415 33.58 12.14 -16.63
N LEU A 416 34.08 11.21 -15.80
CA LEU A 416 35.35 10.50 -16.01
C LEU A 416 35.31 9.57 -17.24
N GLN A 417 34.18 8.88 -17.47
CA GLN A 417 34.02 7.93 -18.57
C GLN A 417 33.75 8.63 -19.91
N SER A 418 32.93 9.68 -19.90
CA SER A 418 32.48 10.36 -21.12
C SER A 418 33.33 11.57 -21.51
N GLN A 419 34.35 11.93 -20.70
CA GLN A 419 35.14 13.17 -20.86
C GLN A 419 34.29 14.44 -20.95
N THR A 420 33.07 14.42 -20.39
CA THR A 420 32.22 15.60 -20.28
C THR A 420 32.75 16.54 -19.20
N PRO A 421 32.52 17.86 -19.32
CA PRO A 421 32.97 18.82 -18.34
C PRO A 421 32.36 18.53 -16.96
N ILE A 422 33.22 18.49 -15.93
CA ILE A 422 32.84 18.23 -14.55
C ILE A 422 31.90 19.33 -14.06
N ASN A 423 30.67 18.98 -13.66
CA ASN A 423 29.72 19.94 -13.07
C ASN A 423 30.00 20.17 -11.57
N GLY A 424 31.10 20.87 -11.27
CA GLY A 424 31.54 21.12 -9.89
C GLY A 424 30.52 21.90 -9.04
N LYS A 425 29.73 22.79 -9.64
CA LYS A 425 28.73 23.62 -8.94
C LYS A 425 27.60 22.78 -8.35
N GLU A 426 27.03 21.86 -9.13
CA GLU A 426 25.96 20.98 -8.65
C GLU A 426 26.49 20.00 -7.59
N MET A 427 27.70 19.46 -7.79
CA MET A 427 28.35 18.58 -6.81
C MET A 427 28.56 19.29 -5.46
N ARG A 428 28.98 20.56 -5.46
CA ARG A 428 29.13 21.37 -4.25
C ARG A 428 27.80 21.56 -3.52
N GLN A 429 26.74 21.91 -4.24
CA GLN A 429 25.41 22.09 -3.63
C GLN A 429 24.89 20.80 -2.98
N ILE A 430 25.12 19.65 -3.62
CA ILE A 430 24.75 18.35 -3.03
C ILE A 430 25.64 18.04 -1.83
N ALA A 431 26.94 18.33 -1.90
CA ALA A 431 27.86 18.10 -0.78
C ALA A 431 27.55 18.95 0.46
N GLU A 432 27.15 20.21 0.29
CA GLU A 432 26.70 21.07 1.40
C GLU A 432 25.44 20.50 2.09
N LYS A 433 24.50 19.93 1.31
CA LYS A 433 23.34 19.21 1.85
C LYS A 433 23.76 17.97 2.63
N VAL A 434 24.68 17.17 2.09
CA VAL A 434 25.21 15.98 2.77
C VAL A 434 25.87 16.36 4.09
N GLN A 435 26.67 17.42 4.12
CA GLN A 435 27.33 17.88 5.35
C GLN A 435 26.32 18.24 6.42
N THR A 436 25.27 18.99 6.06
CA THR A 436 24.19 19.38 6.97
C THR A 436 23.46 18.15 7.53
N GLN A 437 23.11 17.19 6.66
CA GLN A 437 22.46 15.93 7.05
C GLN A 437 23.37 15.06 7.94
N ALA A 438 24.68 15.07 7.69
CA ALA A 438 25.65 14.30 8.43
C ALA A 438 25.92 14.88 9.83
N ASP A 439 25.96 16.20 9.96
CA ASP A 439 26.13 16.88 11.25
C ASP A 439 24.94 16.61 12.18
N ASP A 440 23.75 16.57 11.62
CA ASP A 440 22.47 16.28 12.29
C ASP A 440 22.16 14.78 12.46
N SER A 441 23.08 13.89 12.08
CA SER A 441 22.92 12.45 12.21
C SER A 441 23.96 11.85 13.17
N PRO A 442 23.55 11.02 14.14
CA PRO A 442 24.47 10.36 15.07
C PRO A 442 25.28 9.23 14.41
N PHE A 443 24.94 8.85 13.19
CA PHE A 443 25.58 7.76 12.44
C PHE A 443 26.89 8.17 11.75
N PHE A 444 27.16 9.47 11.65
CA PHE A 444 28.45 10.00 11.18
C PHE A 444 29.27 10.48 12.37
N ASP A 445 30.42 9.84 12.59
CA ASP A 445 31.33 10.27 13.64
C ASP A 445 32.22 11.46 13.21
N GLY A 446 33.03 11.97 14.13
CA GLY A 446 33.87 13.15 13.85
C GLY A 446 34.87 12.97 12.70
N LEU A 447 35.37 11.75 12.49
CA LEU A 447 36.27 11.46 11.37
C LEU A 447 35.49 11.38 10.05
N ASP A 448 34.26 10.87 10.07
CA ASP A 448 33.41 10.83 8.87
C ASP A 448 33.05 12.24 8.44
N ARG A 449 32.69 13.10 9.40
CA ARG A 449 32.45 14.52 9.15
C ARG A 449 33.70 15.21 8.59
N GLN A 450 34.89 14.83 9.07
CA GLN A 450 36.14 15.33 8.51
C GLN A 450 36.38 14.83 7.08
N GLN A 451 36.08 13.57 6.77
CA GLN A 451 36.20 13.00 5.43
C GLN A 451 35.20 13.65 4.45
N LEU A 452 33.96 13.88 4.88
CA LEU A 452 32.95 14.60 4.12
C LEU A 452 33.38 16.04 3.84
N ASN A 453 33.96 16.73 4.83
CA ASN A 453 34.54 18.06 4.64
C ASN A 453 35.70 18.06 3.63
N GLN A 454 36.58 17.04 3.66
CA GLN A 454 37.66 16.90 2.67
C GLN A 454 37.13 16.65 1.25
N LEU A 455 36.07 15.84 1.12
CA LEU A 455 35.38 15.63 -0.16
C LEU A 455 34.72 16.92 -0.65
N GLY A 456 34.06 17.67 0.25
CA GLY A 456 33.49 18.99 -0.06
C GLY A 456 34.54 19.98 -0.58
N GLN A 457 35.70 20.06 0.06
CA GLN A 457 36.82 20.89 -0.40
C GLN A 457 37.34 20.44 -1.77
N ALA A 458 37.40 19.14 -2.04
CA ALA A 458 37.78 18.63 -3.36
C ALA A 458 36.76 19.04 -4.43
N PHE A 459 35.46 19.03 -4.13
CA PHE A 459 34.42 19.48 -5.06
C PHE A 459 34.47 20.99 -5.32
N GLU A 460 34.76 21.80 -4.30
CA GLU A 460 35.01 23.25 -4.46
C GLU A 460 36.25 23.53 -5.32
N GLN A 461 37.31 22.75 -5.17
CA GLN A 461 38.48 22.85 -6.04
C GLN A 461 38.18 22.44 -7.48
N LEU A 462 37.36 21.41 -7.69
CA LEU A 462 36.91 20.99 -9.02
C LEU A 462 36.00 22.02 -9.70
N GLU A 463 35.22 22.78 -8.92
CA GLU A 463 34.43 23.92 -9.41
C GLU A 463 35.35 25.05 -9.94
N THR A 464 36.40 25.38 -9.20
CA THR A 464 37.31 26.49 -9.57
C THR A 464 38.28 26.12 -10.69
N LYS A 465 38.79 24.88 -10.69
CA LYS A 465 39.70 24.34 -11.71
C LYS A 465 39.42 22.85 -11.94
N PRO A 466 38.74 22.48 -13.05
CA PRO A 466 38.51 21.08 -13.40
C PRO A 466 39.87 20.37 -13.55
N ASN A 467 40.14 19.41 -12.67
CA ASN A 467 41.42 18.71 -12.61
C ASN A 467 41.15 17.20 -12.56
N MET A 468 41.54 16.49 -13.62
CA MET A 468 41.25 15.07 -13.79
C MET A 468 41.86 14.19 -12.67
N PRO A 469 43.16 14.35 -12.30
CA PRO A 469 43.73 13.72 -11.11
C PRO A 469 42.92 13.93 -9.81
N LEU A 470 42.44 15.16 -9.58
CA LEU A 470 41.67 15.48 -8.38
C LEU A 470 40.28 14.81 -8.41
N ALA A 471 39.64 14.77 -9.58
CA ALA A 471 38.35 14.11 -9.78
C ALA A 471 38.44 12.59 -9.57
N MET A 472 39.51 11.95 -10.06
CA MET A 472 39.77 10.54 -9.81
C MET A 472 39.99 10.26 -8.31
N LYS A 473 40.80 11.09 -7.64
CA LYS A 473 41.04 10.97 -6.19
C LYS A 473 39.76 11.15 -5.38
N ALA A 474 38.92 12.13 -5.74
CA ALA A 474 37.64 12.37 -5.09
C ALA A 474 36.66 11.21 -5.33
N SER A 475 36.59 10.68 -6.55
CA SER A 475 35.77 9.50 -6.88
C SER A 475 36.21 8.27 -6.10
N GLU A 476 37.51 8.01 -5.99
CA GLU A 476 38.03 6.92 -5.15
C GLU A 476 37.72 7.12 -3.67
N GLY A 477 37.94 8.31 -3.13
CA GLY A 477 37.64 8.64 -1.73
C GLY A 477 36.16 8.43 -1.41
N LEU A 478 35.28 8.88 -2.31
CA LEU A 478 33.85 8.70 -2.22
C LEU A 478 33.43 7.23 -2.31
N ASN A 479 34.05 6.44 -3.19
CA ASN A 479 33.80 5.00 -3.28
C ASN A 479 34.18 4.27 -1.99
N ARG A 480 35.34 4.62 -1.40
CA ARG A 480 35.80 4.07 -0.12
C ARG A 480 34.82 4.42 1.00
N PHE A 481 34.41 5.69 1.09
CA PHE A 481 33.46 6.17 2.09
C PHE A 481 32.11 5.46 1.98
N LEU A 482 31.53 5.40 0.78
CA LEU A 482 30.24 4.75 0.54
C LEU A 482 30.28 3.25 0.84
N PHE A 483 31.38 2.56 0.50
CA PHE A 483 31.54 1.15 0.80
C PHE A 483 31.66 0.87 2.31
N GLU A 484 32.39 1.69 3.05
CA GLU A 484 32.45 1.58 4.52
C GLU A 484 31.06 1.75 5.13
N HIS A 485 30.32 2.76 4.69
CA HIS A 485 28.99 3.06 5.20
C HIS A 485 27.91 2.08 4.75
N GLU A 486 28.04 1.42 3.59
CA GLU A 486 27.17 0.30 3.20
C GLU A 486 27.31 -0.89 4.16
N ASN A 487 28.55 -1.20 4.57
CA ASN A 487 28.79 -2.25 5.56
C ASN A 487 28.26 -1.84 6.95
N LEU A 488 28.42 -0.57 7.35
CA LEU A 488 27.87 -0.07 8.62
C LEU A 488 26.34 -0.07 8.62
N ASP A 489 25.72 0.35 7.52
CA ASP A 489 24.28 0.31 7.33
C ASP A 489 23.72 -1.11 7.51
N ASP A 490 24.40 -2.11 6.95
CA ASP A 490 24.01 -3.49 7.12
C ASP A 490 24.15 -3.99 8.56
N ARG A 491 25.18 -3.54 9.29
CA ARG A 491 25.40 -3.90 10.69
C ARG A 491 24.42 -3.22 11.64
N GLU A 492 24.05 -1.98 11.37
CA GLU A 492 23.03 -1.26 12.13
C GLU A 492 21.66 -1.90 11.97
N ARG A 493 21.31 -2.30 10.75
CA ARG A 493 20.11 -3.10 10.51
C ARG A 493 20.15 -4.42 11.29
N ASP A 494 21.27 -5.13 11.26
CA ASP A 494 21.41 -6.37 12.02
C ASP A 494 21.26 -6.13 13.53
N ARG A 495 21.76 -5.01 14.06
CA ARG A 495 21.52 -4.56 15.44
C ARG A 495 20.04 -4.29 15.71
N ASP A 496 19.33 -3.61 14.82
CA ASP A 496 17.89 -3.30 14.98
C ASP A 496 17.04 -4.56 15.07
N PHE A 497 17.40 -5.61 14.32
CA PHE A 497 16.78 -6.92 14.47
C PHE A 497 16.91 -7.45 15.90
N PHE A 498 18.12 -7.39 16.49
CA PHE A 498 18.34 -7.87 17.86
C PHE A 498 17.60 -7.01 18.90
N ILE A 499 17.50 -5.70 18.69
CA ILE A 499 16.71 -4.80 19.55
C ILE A 499 15.22 -5.11 19.47
N ALA A 500 14.69 -5.28 18.26
CA ALA A 500 13.29 -5.62 18.04
C ALA A 500 12.96 -7.01 18.59
N ALA A 501 13.85 -7.99 18.42
CA ALA A 501 13.71 -9.31 19.03
C ALA A 501 13.72 -9.25 20.57
N ARG A 502 14.58 -8.43 21.18
CA ARG A 502 14.57 -8.20 22.63
C ARG A 502 13.27 -7.56 23.10
N THR A 503 12.75 -6.60 22.33
CA THR A 503 11.46 -5.95 22.60
C THR A 503 10.33 -6.98 22.55
N LEU A 504 10.33 -7.87 21.55
CA LEU A 504 9.37 -8.96 21.45
C LEU A 504 9.45 -9.91 22.66
N SER A 505 10.65 -10.27 23.15
CA SER A 505 10.78 -11.09 24.36
C SER A 505 10.15 -10.42 25.57
N ARG A 506 10.42 -9.13 25.78
CA ARG A 506 9.84 -8.37 26.90
C ARG A 506 8.32 -8.30 26.82
N VAL A 507 7.77 -8.11 25.62
CA VAL A 507 6.30 -8.13 25.40
C VAL A 507 5.72 -9.51 25.71
N LEU A 508 6.42 -10.59 25.34
CA LEU A 508 5.98 -11.97 25.64
C LEU A 508 6.00 -12.26 27.15
N GLU A 509 7.02 -11.78 27.87
CA GLU A 509 7.17 -11.92 29.32
C GLU A 509 6.12 -11.13 30.12
N GLN A 510 5.57 -10.06 29.55
CA GLN A 510 4.48 -9.30 30.16
C GLN A 510 3.14 -10.05 30.09
N ASP A 511 2.37 -9.93 31.17
CA ASP A 511 0.99 -10.42 31.22
C ASP A 511 0.16 -9.77 30.11
N LYS A 512 -0.67 -10.57 29.42
CA LYS A 512 -1.46 -10.12 28.24
C LYS A 512 -2.26 -8.85 28.48
N LYS A 513 -2.71 -8.59 29.72
CA LYS A 513 -3.50 -7.42 30.11
C LYS A 513 -2.68 -6.15 30.29
N GLU A 514 -1.38 -6.26 30.48
CA GLU A 514 -0.46 -5.15 30.74
C GLU A 514 0.32 -4.73 29.48
N ARG A 515 0.20 -5.50 28.40
CA ARG A 515 0.87 -5.24 27.13
C ARG A 515 0.34 -3.97 26.48
N LYS A 516 1.22 -3.00 26.28
CA LYS A 516 0.95 -1.78 25.48
C LYS A 516 1.03 -2.02 23.97
N LEU A 517 1.67 -3.12 23.56
CA LEU A 517 1.92 -3.49 22.16
C LEU A 517 1.49 -4.95 21.96
N GLU A 518 0.80 -5.24 20.86
CA GLU A 518 0.42 -6.61 20.52
C GLU A 518 1.60 -7.40 19.96
N VAL A 519 1.69 -8.68 20.35
CA VAL A 519 2.73 -9.61 19.88
C VAL A 519 2.68 -9.77 18.36
N GLU A 520 1.48 -9.71 17.77
CA GLU A 520 1.30 -9.81 16.33
C GLU A 520 1.97 -8.66 15.57
N ASP A 521 1.81 -7.43 16.06
CA ASP A 521 2.35 -6.25 15.39
C ASP A 521 3.88 -6.25 15.39
N VAL A 522 4.48 -6.56 16.54
CA VAL A 522 5.94 -6.66 16.66
C VAL A 522 6.48 -7.84 15.83
N SER A 523 5.78 -8.98 15.83
CA SER A 523 6.18 -10.16 15.05
C SER A 523 6.09 -9.89 13.54
N LYS A 524 5.02 -9.24 13.06
CA LYS A 524 4.88 -8.83 11.65
C LYS A 524 5.96 -7.84 11.23
N LYS A 525 6.30 -6.87 12.08
CA LYS A 525 7.41 -5.94 11.83
C LYS A 525 8.75 -6.69 11.66
N LEU A 526 9.05 -7.64 12.55
CA LEU A 526 10.24 -8.47 12.45
C LEU A 526 10.24 -9.37 11.19
N GLN A 527 9.09 -9.91 10.79
CA GLN A 527 8.97 -10.69 9.56
C GLN A 527 9.25 -9.86 8.31
N ASN A 528 8.64 -8.68 8.22
CA ASN A 528 8.88 -7.75 7.13
C ASN A 528 10.36 -7.36 7.06
N PHE A 529 10.95 -7.07 8.23
CA PHE A 529 12.38 -6.78 8.35
C PHE A 529 13.26 -7.94 7.81
N VAL A 530 12.99 -9.19 8.22
CA VAL A 530 13.77 -10.36 7.76
C VAL A 530 13.62 -10.58 6.26
N LYS A 531 12.44 -10.36 5.68
CA LYS A 531 12.23 -10.44 4.23
C LYS A 531 13.07 -9.41 3.47
N GLU A 532 13.10 -8.16 3.94
CA GLU A 532 13.94 -7.12 3.37
C GLU A 532 15.43 -7.44 3.49
N ARG A 533 15.86 -7.98 4.64
CA ARG A 533 17.26 -8.40 4.85
C ARG A 533 17.66 -9.52 3.92
N GLN A 534 16.78 -10.49 3.66
CA GLN A 534 17.10 -11.62 2.79
C GLN A 534 17.50 -11.17 1.38
N ALA A 535 16.81 -10.18 0.81
CA ALA A 535 17.15 -9.64 -0.50
C ALA A 535 18.55 -8.98 -0.53
N ARG A 536 18.98 -8.40 0.60
CA ARG A 536 20.34 -7.86 0.74
C ARG A 536 21.38 -8.96 0.94
N TRP A 537 21.08 -9.98 1.73
CA TRP A 537 21.95 -11.14 1.89
C TRP A 537 22.21 -11.84 0.56
N GLU A 538 21.20 -11.96 -0.30
CA GLU A 538 21.38 -12.52 -1.64
C GLU A 538 22.40 -11.71 -2.45
N LYS A 539 22.25 -10.38 -2.49
CA LYS A 539 23.22 -9.49 -3.15
C LYS A 539 24.63 -9.63 -2.58
N ARG A 540 24.77 -9.76 -1.26
CA ARG A 540 26.06 -9.95 -0.58
C ARG A 540 26.71 -11.28 -0.97
N VAL A 541 25.93 -12.37 -0.93
CA VAL A 541 26.41 -13.71 -1.33
C VAL A 541 26.77 -13.78 -2.81
N ASP A 542 26.05 -13.05 -3.67
CA ASP A 542 26.34 -12.99 -5.11
C ASP A 542 27.65 -12.27 -5.43
N ARG A 543 28.10 -11.34 -4.57
CA ARG A 543 29.40 -10.68 -4.68
C ARG A 543 30.58 -11.59 -4.29
N LEU A 544 30.33 -12.69 -3.61
CA LEU A 544 31.37 -13.63 -3.17
C LEU A 544 31.75 -14.63 -4.27
N THR A 545 33.04 -14.95 -4.35
CA THR A 545 33.56 -16.04 -5.19
C THR A 545 32.98 -17.39 -4.74
N ALA A 546 32.89 -18.35 -5.65
CA ALA A 546 32.26 -19.65 -5.38
C ALA A 546 32.82 -20.35 -4.12
N ASP A 547 34.13 -20.26 -3.90
CA ASP A 547 34.83 -20.86 -2.75
C ASP A 547 34.54 -20.15 -1.42
N ASN A 548 34.14 -18.87 -1.48
CA ASN A 548 33.81 -18.06 -0.32
C ASN A 548 32.30 -17.97 -0.05
N LYS A 549 31.44 -18.67 -0.81
CA LYS A 549 30.00 -18.70 -0.51
C LYS A 549 29.71 -19.49 0.78
N PRO A 550 28.95 -18.94 1.73
CA PRO A 550 28.57 -19.66 2.95
C PRO A 550 27.76 -20.93 2.62
N PRO A 551 28.13 -22.13 3.11
CA PRO A 551 27.36 -23.35 2.90
C PRO A 551 25.94 -23.29 3.46
N SER A 552 25.73 -22.54 4.55
CA SER A 552 24.42 -22.34 5.18
C SER A 552 23.44 -21.52 4.33
N TRP A 553 23.91 -20.81 3.29
CA TRP A 553 23.05 -19.95 2.46
C TRP A 553 21.88 -20.70 1.84
N LYS A 554 22.08 -21.95 1.40
CA LYS A 554 21.00 -22.78 0.83
C LYS A 554 19.83 -22.96 1.82
N ALA A 555 20.15 -23.17 3.10
CA ALA A 555 19.16 -23.33 4.15
C ALA A 555 18.52 -22.00 4.56
N ILE A 556 19.30 -20.90 4.62
CA ILE A 556 18.79 -19.56 4.95
C ILE A 556 17.89 -19.01 3.83
N LYS A 557 18.18 -19.33 2.56
CA LYS A 557 17.37 -18.92 1.40
C LYS A 557 15.92 -19.43 1.45
N GLU A 558 15.66 -20.52 2.17
CA GLU A 558 14.30 -21.06 2.35
C GLU A 558 13.46 -20.33 3.44
N ASN A 559 13.96 -19.20 3.95
CA ASN A 559 13.31 -18.37 4.98
C ASN A 559 12.95 -19.09 6.28
N PRO A 560 13.89 -19.80 6.91
CA PRO A 560 13.62 -20.52 8.15
C PRO A 560 13.39 -19.58 9.35
N ILE A 561 13.88 -18.33 9.29
CA ILE A 561 13.71 -17.31 10.35
C ILE A 561 12.31 -16.69 10.27
N ASP A 562 11.85 -16.28 9.09
CA ASP A 562 10.48 -15.75 8.87
C ASP A 562 9.40 -16.76 9.28
N LYS A 563 9.57 -18.03 8.86
CA LYS A 563 8.71 -19.15 9.25
C LYS A 563 8.70 -19.37 10.77
N GLY A 564 9.86 -19.23 11.42
CA GLY A 564 9.99 -19.36 12.87
C GLY A 564 9.37 -18.18 13.63
N LEU A 565 9.38 -16.97 13.07
CA LEU A 565 8.70 -15.81 13.67
C LEU A 565 7.17 -15.95 13.57
N ALA A 566 6.68 -16.56 12.47
CA ALA A 566 5.25 -16.80 12.28
C ALA A 566 4.64 -17.71 13.36
N SER A 567 5.41 -18.66 13.88
CA SER A 567 4.95 -19.62 14.89
C SER A 567 4.93 -19.05 16.31
N ILE A 568 5.56 -17.89 16.57
CA ILE A 568 5.57 -17.25 17.90
C ILE A 568 4.16 -16.81 18.30
N LYS A 569 3.42 -16.18 17.39
CA LYS A 569 2.02 -15.78 17.65
C LYS A 569 1.16 -16.99 18.00
N ALA A 570 1.26 -18.07 17.20
CA ALA A 570 0.49 -19.28 17.42
C ALA A 570 0.78 -19.95 18.78
N ALA A 571 1.98 -19.77 19.34
CA ALA A 571 2.34 -20.23 20.68
C ALA A 571 1.80 -19.28 21.78
N ASP A 572 1.88 -17.95 21.58
CA ASP A 572 1.32 -16.97 22.51
C ASP A 572 -0.22 -17.06 22.59
N ASP A 573 -0.91 -17.26 21.47
CA ASP A 573 -2.36 -17.44 21.40
C ASP A 573 -2.83 -18.66 22.21
N LYS A 574 -2.01 -19.72 22.24
CA LYS A 574 -2.23 -20.93 23.05
C LYS A 574 -1.85 -20.77 24.52
N GLY A 575 -1.29 -19.62 24.91
CA GLY A 575 -0.81 -19.35 26.27
C GLY A 575 0.52 -20.02 26.61
N ASP A 576 1.24 -20.55 25.61
CA ASP A 576 2.56 -21.17 25.82
C ASP A 576 3.68 -20.15 25.60
N THR A 577 3.77 -19.20 26.53
CA THR A 577 4.79 -18.13 26.51
C THR A 577 6.21 -18.71 26.51
N ARG A 578 6.43 -19.85 27.18
CA ARG A 578 7.76 -20.51 27.21
C ARG A 578 8.15 -21.02 25.84
N GLN A 579 7.23 -21.69 25.13
CA GLN A 579 7.47 -22.13 23.76
C GLN A 579 7.68 -20.95 22.81
N ALA A 580 6.93 -19.85 22.98
CA ALA A 580 7.10 -18.63 22.19
C ALA A 580 8.50 -18.02 22.36
N ILE A 581 8.97 -17.86 23.61
CA ILE A 581 10.32 -17.34 23.93
C ILE A 581 11.42 -18.28 23.43
N GLN A 582 11.28 -19.61 23.61
CA GLN A 582 12.26 -20.58 23.08
C GLN A 582 12.35 -20.53 21.55
N THR A 583 11.20 -20.36 20.88
CA THR A 583 11.15 -20.22 19.42
C THR A 583 11.86 -18.95 18.97
N LEU A 584 11.59 -17.82 19.64
CA LEU A 584 12.27 -16.54 19.40
C LEU A 584 13.79 -16.67 19.59
N SER A 585 14.24 -17.24 20.71
CA SER A 585 15.66 -17.48 21.02
C SER A 585 16.36 -18.28 19.91
N ARG A 586 15.74 -19.38 19.44
CA ARG A 586 16.29 -20.21 18.37
C ARG A 586 16.43 -19.45 17.04
N ASN A 587 15.47 -18.58 16.72
CA ASN A 587 15.51 -17.77 15.50
C ASN A 587 16.58 -16.67 15.59
N VAL A 588 16.73 -16.03 16.75
CA VAL A 588 17.77 -15.04 17.01
C VAL A 588 19.17 -15.66 16.91
N GLU A 589 19.38 -16.83 17.50
CA GLU A 589 20.65 -17.57 17.41
C GLU A 589 20.96 -17.97 15.97
N ARG A 590 19.97 -18.44 15.21
CA ARG A 590 20.12 -18.76 13.78
C ARG A 590 20.48 -17.52 12.96
N TYR A 591 19.83 -16.38 13.21
CA TYR A 591 20.12 -15.11 12.55
C TYR A 591 21.56 -14.66 12.82
N ARG A 592 22.00 -14.77 14.09
CA ARG A 592 23.37 -14.46 14.50
C ARG A 592 24.41 -15.33 13.83
N GLN A 593 24.25 -16.65 13.89
CA GLN A 593 25.19 -17.60 13.28
C GLN A 593 25.33 -17.36 11.77
N TRP A 594 24.21 -17.08 11.09
CA TRP A 594 24.22 -16.74 9.67
C TRP A 594 25.08 -15.49 9.38
N ILE A 595 24.90 -14.42 10.15
CA ILE A 595 25.63 -13.18 9.91
C ILE A 595 27.11 -13.32 10.26
N GLU A 596 27.45 -13.97 11.38
CA GLU A 596 28.85 -14.23 11.75
C GLU A 596 29.56 -15.05 10.66
N GLU A 597 28.88 -16.04 10.08
CA GLU A 597 29.42 -16.84 8.96
C GLU A 597 29.57 -16.01 7.67
N LEU A 598 28.56 -15.22 7.31
CA LEU A 598 28.58 -14.35 6.12
C LEU A 598 29.69 -13.30 6.22
N GLU A 599 29.77 -12.59 7.34
CA GLU A 599 30.82 -11.59 7.59
C GLU A 599 32.21 -12.25 7.60
N GLY A 600 32.35 -13.43 8.21
CA GLY A 600 33.61 -14.18 8.20
C GLY A 600 34.08 -14.55 6.79
N LYS A 601 33.15 -14.93 5.91
CA LYS A 601 33.43 -15.22 4.49
C LYS A 601 33.75 -13.97 3.68
N GLU A 602 33.05 -12.87 3.93
CA GLU A 602 33.35 -11.58 3.31
C GLU A 602 34.71 -11.03 3.74
N ASP A 603 35.07 -11.15 5.02
CA ASP A 603 36.39 -10.78 5.52
C ASP A 603 37.49 -11.63 4.88
N ALA A 604 37.26 -12.94 4.76
CA ALA A 604 38.20 -13.84 4.08
C ALA A 604 38.37 -13.49 2.60
N SER A 605 37.26 -13.26 1.88
CA SER A 605 37.28 -12.84 0.48
C SER A 605 37.96 -11.48 0.29
N ARG A 606 37.69 -10.51 1.17
CA ARG A 606 38.34 -9.19 1.15
C ARG A 606 39.84 -9.32 1.38
N LYS A 607 40.25 -10.13 2.36
CA LYS A 607 41.66 -10.37 2.65
C LYS A 607 42.37 -11.01 1.45
N GLN A 608 41.76 -12.00 0.81
CA GLN A 608 42.31 -12.66 -0.38
C GLN A 608 42.42 -11.71 -1.57
N GLN A 609 41.38 -10.90 -1.83
CA GLN A 609 41.42 -9.88 -2.88
C GLN A 609 42.49 -8.83 -2.61
N GLU A 610 42.59 -8.36 -1.37
CA GLU A 610 43.61 -7.39 -0.95
C GLU A 610 45.02 -7.97 -1.08
N GLU A 611 45.25 -9.22 -0.68
CA GLU A 611 46.52 -9.93 -0.88
C GLU A 611 46.87 -10.03 -2.37
N SER A 612 45.92 -10.44 -3.23
CA SER A 612 46.14 -10.50 -4.68
C SER A 612 46.43 -9.14 -5.30
N ARG A 613 45.76 -8.08 -4.82
CA ARG A 613 45.95 -6.70 -5.26
C ARG A 613 47.32 -6.19 -4.84
N GLN A 614 47.74 -6.47 -3.63
CA GLN A 614 49.07 -6.10 -3.13
C GLN A 614 50.17 -6.82 -3.90
N GLN A 615 49.97 -8.10 -4.22
CA GLN A 615 50.89 -8.86 -5.06
C GLN A 615 50.93 -8.28 -6.48
N GLY A 616 49.78 -8.03 -7.12
CA GLY A 616 49.72 -7.39 -8.43
C GLY A 616 50.36 -5.99 -8.46
N LEU A 617 50.17 -5.18 -7.42
CA LEU A 617 50.86 -3.88 -7.29
C LEU A 617 52.37 -4.05 -7.12
N ALA A 618 52.84 -5.06 -6.39
CA ALA A 618 54.26 -5.34 -6.24
C ALA A 618 54.89 -5.79 -7.58
N ASP A 619 54.20 -6.65 -8.32
CA ASP A 619 54.62 -7.14 -9.63
C ASP A 619 54.66 -6.00 -10.67
N ALA A 620 53.60 -5.21 -10.75
CA ALA A 620 53.52 -4.03 -11.62
C ALA A 620 54.65 -3.03 -11.32
N ARG A 621 55.01 -2.84 -10.03
CA ARG A 621 56.14 -1.98 -9.64
C ARG A 621 57.49 -2.56 -10.05
N ASN A 622 57.66 -3.88 -10.04
CA ASN A 622 58.88 -4.52 -10.54
C ASN A 622 59.04 -4.30 -12.04
N VAL A 623 57.97 -4.49 -12.82
CA VAL A 623 57.92 -4.19 -14.26
C VAL A 623 58.20 -2.70 -14.51
N MET A 624 57.62 -1.81 -13.71
CA MET A 624 57.83 -0.37 -13.82
C MET A 624 59.29 0.03 -13.59
N ARG A 625 59.96 -0.55 -12.59
CA ARG A 625 61.40 -0.31 -12.34
C ARG A 625 62.27 -0.82 -13.48
N GLU A 626 61.89 -1.95 -14.09
CA GLU A 626 62.57 -2.46 -15.27
C GLU A 626 62.40 -1.51 -16.47
N LEU A 627 61.18 -1.02 -16.71
CA LEU A 627 60.91 -0.01 -17.74
C LEU A 627 61.67 1.29 -17.47
N GLN A 628 61.73 1.77 -16.23
CA GLN A 628 62.54 2.93 -15.86
C GLN A 628 64.02 2.72 -16.17
N ARG A 629 64.57 1.52 -15.90
CA ARG A 629 65.95 1.18 -16.21
C ARG A 629 66.20 1.15 -17.72
N ARG A 630 65.31 0.53 -18.49
CA ARG A 630 65.39 0.49 -19.97
C ARG A 630 65.23 1.88 -20.58
N GLN A 631 64.31 2.69 -20.07
CA GLN A 631 64.12 4.08 -20.49
C GLN A 631 65.33 4.95 -20.14
N GLY A 632 65.96 4.72 -18.98
CA GLY A 632 67.24 5.35 -18.62
C GLY A 632 68.33 5.05 -19.64
N THR A 633 68.42 3.81 -20.13
CA THR A 633 69.35 3.47 -21.22
C THR A 633 69.05 4.25 -22.50
N VAL A 634 67.79 4.42 -22.88
CA VAL A 634 67.40 5.21 -24.06
C VAL A 634 67.74 6.69 -23.87
N SER A 635 67.42 7.28 -22.71
CA SER A 635 67.81 8.65 -22.36
C SER A 635 69.33 8.83 -22.41
N THR A 636 70.14 7.93 -21.84
CA THR A 636 71.62 8.02 -21.93
C THR A 636 72.17 7.89 -23.36
N LYS A 637 71.50 7.11 -24.24
CA LYS A 637 71.89 7.03 -25.65
C LYS A 637 71.59 8.34 -26.41
N LEU A 638 70.57 9.08 -25.98
CA LEU A 638 70.17 10.38 -26.54
C LEU A 638 70.78 11.58 -25.81
N ASP A 639 71.52 11.37 -24.72
CA ASP A 639 72.09 12.45 -23.89
C ASP A 639 72.97 13.40 -24.71
N LYS A 640 72.73 14.70 -24.52
CA LYS A 640 73.39 15.81 -25.21
C LYS A 640 73.31 15.70 -26.73
N ALA A 641 72.14 15.31 -27.26
CA ALA A 641 71.93 15.13 -28.69
C ALA A 641 72.34 16.37 -29.50
N ASP A 642 72.08 17.57 -28.98
CA ASP A 642 72.42 18.85 -29.65
C ASP A 642 73.94 19.10 -29.77
N SER A 643 74.76 18.40 -28.99
CA SER A 643 76.22 18.53 -29.01
C SER A 643 76.95 17.45 -29.81
N ARG A 644 76.22 16.42 -30.26
CA ARG A 644 76.76 15.28 -31.01
C ARG A 644 76.65 15.50 -32.52
N LYS A 645 77.52 14.84 -33.30
CA LYS A 645 77.44 14.87 -34.76
C LYS A 645 76.18 14.14 -35.22
N LYS A 646 75.41 14.76 -36.13
CA LYS A 646 74.14 14.22 -36.62
C LYS A 646 74.28 12.81 -37.23
N GLU A 647 75.37 12.55 -37.94
CA GLU A 647 75.68 11.24 -38.55
C GLU A 647 75.83 10.12 -37.51
N GLU A 648 76.37 10.42 -36.32
CA GLU A 648 76.55 9.47 -35.21
C GLU A 648 75.20 9.11 -34.56
N LEU A 649 74.32 10.10 -34.43
CA LEU A 649 72.95 9.92 -33.93
C LEU A 649 72.08 9.14 -34.93
N GLU A 650 72.19 9.42 -36.23
CA GLU A 650 71.47 8.69 -37.28
C GLU A 650 71.89 7.21 -37.35
N GLN A 651 73.19 6.91 -37.19
CA GLN A 651 73.69 5.53 -37.16
C GLN A 651 73.20 4.75 -35.93
N SER A 652 73.09 5.40 -34.77
CA SER A 652 72.64 4.76 -33.53
C SER A 652 71.11 4.75 -33.35
N TRP A 653 70.39 5.61 -34.08
CA TRP A 653 68.94 5.80 -33.95
C TRP A 653 68.12 4.53 -34.13
N ASN A 654 68.49 3.66 -35.08
CA ASN A 654 67.76 2.41 -35.30
C ASN A 654 67.74 1.52 -34.05
N SER A 655 68.85 1.49 -33.29
CA SER A 655 68.92 0.76 -32.02
C SER A 655 68.07 1.42 -30.93
N VAL A 656 68.13 2.75 -30.83
CA VAL A 656 67.35 3.54 -29.86
C VAL A 656 65.85 3.40 -30.12
N ARG A 657 65.43 3.45 -31.39
CA ARG A 657 64.05 3.28 -31.80
C ARG A 657 63.51 1.88 -31.48
N MET A 658 64.31 0.83 -31.69
CA MET A 658 63.92 -0.52 -31.30
C MET A 658 63.72 -0.65 -29.79
N ASP A 659 64.67 -0.14 -29.00
CA ASP A 659 64.56 -0.14 -27.53
C ASP A 659 63.32 0.66 -27.08
N GLN A 660 63.06 1.82 -27.69
CA GLN A 660 61.94 2.69 -27.35
C GLN A 660 60.59 2.07 -27.72
N ASN A 661 60.48 1.41 -28.87
CA ASN A 661 59.27 0.67 -29.26
C ASN A 661 58.98 -0.50 -28.30
N SER A 662 60.02 -1.17 -27.79
CA SER A 662 59.86 -2.19 -26.76
C SER A 662 59.34 -1.58 -25.45
N ASN A 663 59.86 -0.42 -25.05
CA ASN A 663 59.39 0.30 -23.86
C ASN A 663 57.94 0.76 -24.01
N ILE A 664 57.52 1.27 -25.18
CA ILE A 664 56.13 1.66 -25.45
C ILE A 664 55.18 0.47 -25.26
N LYS A 665 55.55 -0.69 -25.82
CA LYS A 665 54.73 -1.90 -25.68
C LYS A 665 54.59 -2.31 -24.20
N GLY A 666 55.71 -2.37 -23.47
CA GLY A 666 55.70 -2.70 -22.05
C GLY A 666 54.96 -1.66 -21.20
N ALA A 667 55.04 -0.37 -21.54
CA ALA A 667 54.30 0.68 -20.86
C ALA A 667 52.79 0.57 -21.08
N LYS A 668 52.32 0.21 -22.28
CA LYS A 668 50.89 -0.01 -22.56
C LYS A 668 50.34 -1.26 -21.84
N GLU A 669 51.12 -2.34 -21.79
CA GLU A 669 50.76 -3.54 -21.02
C GLU A 669 50.65 -3.20 -19.52
N LEU A 670 51.63 -2.47 -18.98
CA LEU A 670 51.64 -2.02 -17.59
C LEU A 670 50.51 -1.02 -17.28
N GLU A 671 50.16 -0.14 -18.21
CA GLU A 671 49.01 0.78 -18.08
C GLU A 671 47.72 0.00 -17.89
N GLY A 672 47.49 -1.04 -18.71
CA GLY A 672 46.31 -1.91 -18.58
C GLY A 672 46.21 -2.58 -17.21
N GLU A 673 47.33 -3.06 -16.67
CA GLU A 673 47.39 -3.65 -15.32
C GLU A 673 47.13 -2.61 -14.22
N LEU A 674 47.83 -1.47 -14.28
CA LEU A 674 47.75 -0.42 -13.27
C LEU A 674 46.44 0.35 -13.29
N ARG A 675 45.72 0.38 -14.41
CA ARG A 675 44.43 1.08 -14.50
C ARG A 675 43.41 0.55 -13.50
N SER A 676 43.48 -0.73 -13.14
CA SER A 676 42.63 -1.35 -12.13
C SER A 676 43.21 -1.29 -10.71
N LEU A 677 44.55 -1.34 -10.58
CA LEU A 677 45.24 -1.46 -9.30
C LEU A 677 45.56 -0.09 -8.66
N SER A 678 45.97 0.88 -9.48
CA SER A 678 46.36 2.24 -9.10
C SER A 678 46.11 3.20 -10.28
N PRO A 679 44.87 3.69 -10.46
CA PRO A 679 44.46 4.49 -11.61
C PRO A 679 45.33 5.73 -11.87
N GLU A 680 45.75 6.43 -10.83
CA GLU A 680 46.68 7.58 -10.96
C GLU A 680 48.05 7.14 -11.52
N ALA A 681 48.55 5.98 -11.12
CA ALA A 681 49.77 5.42 -11.70
C ALA A 681 49.54 4.98 -13.16
N GLY A 682 48.37 4.41 -13.47
CA GLY A 682 47.97 4.06 -14.84
C GLY A 682 47.99 5.26 -15.78
N GLU A 683 47.38 6.38 -15.40
CA GLU A 683 47.41 7.63 -16.21
C GLU A 683 48.83 8.19 -16.37
N ARG A 684 49.68 8.11 -15.34
CA ARG A 684 51.08 8.52 -15.45
C ARG A 684 51.87 7.62 -16.41
N VAL A 685 51.61 6.31 -16.43
CA VAL A 685 52.21 5.37 -17.37
C VAL A 685 51.68 5.60 -18.79
N LYS A 686 50.39 5.93 -18.94
CA LYS A 686 49.81 6.33 -20.24
C LYS A 686 50.51 7.57 -20.80
N ALA A 687 50.63 8.62 -19.99
CA ALA A 687 51.34 9.83 -20.39
C ALA A 687 52.83 9.55 -20.68
N ALA A 688 53.45 8.63 -19.94
CA ALA A 688 54.81 8.19 -20.24
C ALA A 688 54.87 7.50 -21.61
N ALA A 689 53.94 6.60 -21.93
CA ALA A 689 53.88 5.92 -23.23
C ALA A 689 53.69 6.92 -24.39
N GLU A 690 52.85 7.94 -24.22
CA GLU A 690 52.67 9.02 -25.20
C GLU A 690 53.97 9.83 -25.40
N ALA A 691 54.70 10.15 -24.33
CA ALA A 691 56.01 10.81 -24.41
C ALA A 691 57.08 9.91 -25.08
N MET A 692 57.00 8.59 -24.88
CA MET A 692 57.86 7.62 -25.58
C MET A 692 57.53 7.55 -27.07
N GLU A 693 56.27 7.62 -27.46
CA GLU A 693 55.85 7.70 -28.87
C GLU A 693 56.33 9.01 -29.51
N ALA A 694 56.22 10.14 -28.81
CA ALA A 694 56.77 11.42 -29.25
C ALA A 694 58.30 11.37 -29.43
N THR A 695 59.01 10.65 -28.56
CA THR A 695 60.46 10.40 -28.71
C THR A 695 60.78 9.73 -30.05
N VAL A 696 60.02 8.68 -30.42
CA VAL A 696 60.17 7.97 -31.69
C VAL A 696 59.83 8.89 -32.88
N GLY A 697 58.75 9.67 -32.78
CA GLY A 697 58.36 10.63 -33.81
C GLY A 697 59.46 11.67 -34.08
N ASN A 698 59.93 12.34 -33.04
CA ASN A 698 60.92 13.41 -33.14
C ASN A 698 62.27 12.91 -33.69
N GLY A 699 62.75 11.74 -33.24
CA GLY A 699 64.00 11.19 -33.74
C GLY A 699 63.89 10.65 -35.18
N SER A 700 62.72 10.17 -35.60
CA SER A 700 62.45 9.84 -37.01
C SER A 700 62.44 11.07 -37.92
N GLU A 701 62.11 12.25 -37.40
CA GLU A 701 62.22 13.54 -38.10
C GLU A 701 63.63 14.15 -38.04
N GLY A 702 64.59 13.47 -37.38
CA GLY A 702 65.96 13.97 -37.20
C GLY A 702 66.09 15.10 -36.18
N LYS A 703 65.06 15.35 -35.35
CA LYS A 703 65.03 16.33 -34.27
C LYS A 703 65.46 15.68 -32.95
N PHE A 704 66.74 15.37 -32.83
CA PHE A 704 67.25 14.55 -31.73
C PHE A 704 67.20 15.24 -30.35
N GLY A 705 67.35 16.57 -30.25
CA GLY A 705 67.16 17.30 -28.98
C GLY A 705 65.71 17.28 -28.45
N GLU A 706 64.72 17.33 -29.35
CA GLU A 706 63.31 17.16 -28.98
C GLU A 706 62.98 15.70 -28.59
N ALA A 707 63.67 14.73 -29.21
CA ALA A 707 63.58 13.32 -28.83
C ALA A 707 64.19 13.06 -27.44
N GLU A 708 65.36 13.65 -27.13
CA GLU A 708 65.99 13.63 -25.81
C GLU A 708 65.04 14.19 -24.74
N THR A 709 64.48 15.38 -24.99
CA THR A 709 63.54 16.04 -24.07
C THR A 709 62.31 15.17 -23.79
N SER A 710 61.74 14.54 -24.83
CA SER A 710 60.58 13.66 -24.70
C SER A 710 60.91 12.36 -23.95
N SER A 711 62.11 11.82 -24.16
CA SER A 711 62.63 10.63 -23.47
C SER A 711 62.79 10.87 -21.97
N ASP A 712 63.28 12.05 -21.58
CA ASP A 712 63.45 12.47 -20.19
C ASP A 712 62.11 12.76 -19.50
N VAL A 713 61.15 13.33 -20.23
CA VAL A 713 59.77 13.48 -19.75
C VAL A 713 59.15 12.09 -19.47
N ALA A 714 59.32 11.13 -20.37
CA ALA A 714 58.85 9.76 -20.16
C ALA A 714 59.49 9.12 -18.91
N GLY A 715 60.80 9.29 -18.71
CA GLY A 715 61.51 8.82 -17.52
C GLY A 715 60.97 9.41 -16.22
N ARG A 716 60.71 10.73 -16.19
CA ARG A 716 60.11 11.42 -15.02
C ARG A 716 58.69 10.96 -14.73
N LEU A 717 57.87 10.75 -15.77
CA LEU A 717 56.50 10.28 -15.61
C LEU A 717 56.45 8.85 -15.04
N LEU A 718 57.35 7.96 -15.47
CA LEU A 718 57.49 6.63 -14.87
C LEU A 718 57.89 6.68 -13.40
N GLN A 719 58.75 7.62 -12.98
CA GLN A 719 59.10 7.80 -11.56
C GLN A 719 57.91 8.30 -10.74
N GLN A 720 57.14 9.24 -11.29
CA GLN A 720 55.90 9.71 -10.66
C GLN A 720 54.88 8.57 -10.54
N ALA A 721 54.78 7.69 -11.55
CA ALA A 721 53.93 6.51 -11.50
C ALA A 721 54.34 5.53 -10.37
N ASP A 722 55.63 5.28 -10.13
CA ASP A 722 56.08 4.41 -9.03
C ASP A 722 55.77 5.05 -7.66
N SER A 723 55.91 6.38 -7.56
CA SER A 723 55.51 7.11 -6.35
C SER A 723 54.01 6.98 -6.08
N ALA A 724 53.17 7.15 -7.10
CA ALA A 724 51.72 6.99 -6.97
C ALA A 724 51.33 5.54 -6.61
N ALA A 725 51.97 4.55 -7.23
CA ALA A 725 51.74 3.14 -6.91
C ALA A 725 52.18 2.79 -5.46
N ARG A 726 53.29 3.35 -4.98
CA ARG A 726 53.73 3.23 -3.58
C ARG A 726 52.72 3.82 -2.61
N GLN A 727 52.23 5.01 -2.91
CA GLN A 727 51.23 5.67 -2.08
C GLN A 727 49.93 4.85 -2.04
N SER A 728 49.45 4.36 -3.18
CA SER A 728 48.29 3.47 -3.27
C SER A 728 48.49 2.20 -2.42
N GLN A 729 49.68 1.59 -2.44
CA GLN A 729 50.01 0.42 -1.63
C GLN A 729 50.00 0.74 -0.13
N GLN A 730 50.57 1.87 0.29
CA GLN A 730 50.57 2.31 1.69
C GLN A 730 49.17 2.64 2.21
N GLU A 731 48.37 3.34 1.40
CA GLU A 731 46.98 3.62 1.72
C GLU A 731 46.18 2.33 1.87
N SER A 732 46.40 1.34 1.00
CA SER A 732 45.73 0.03 1.07
C SER A 732 46.03 -0.72 2.37
N GLN A 733 47.28 -0.67 2.86
CA GLN A 733 47.65 -1.28 4.14
C GLN A 733 46.97 -0.62 5.35
N GLN A 734 46.53 0.63 5.22
CA GLN A 734 45.78 1.33 6.26
C GLN A 734 44.27 1.02 6.23
N ARG A 735 43.74 0.50 5.11
CA ARG A 735 42.30 0.22 4.89
C ARG A 735 41.69 -0.88 5.78
N GLY A 736 42.48 -1.61 6.55
CA GLY A 736 41.98 -2.72 7.39
C GLY A 736 41.74 -2.41 8.86
N ARG A 737 42.06 -1.19 9.35
CA ARG A 737 42.17 -0.94 10.80
C ARG A 737 40.92 -0.40 11.49
N ARG A 738 39.93 0.10 10.75
CA ARG A 738 38.76 0.77 11.35
C ARG A 738 37.59 -0.20 11.53
N ARG A 739 37.58 -0.93 12.64
CA ARG A 739 36.38 -1.65 13.11
C ARG A 739 35.54 -0.69 13.95
N ARG A 740 34.58 0.01 13.32
CA ARG A 740 33.74 1.01 14.02
C ARG A 740 32.73 0.40 14.99
N VAL A 741 32.38 -0.87 14.79
CA VAL A 741 31.56 -1.63 15.73
C VAL A 741 32.43 -2.76 16.27
N SER A 742 32.87 -2.64 17.52
CA SER A 742 33.43 -3.79 18.24
C SER A 742 32.32 -4.84 18.40
N SER A 743 32.66 -6.12 18.34
CA SER A 743 31.73 -7.26 18.46
C SER A 743 30.78 -7.14 19.66
N ASP A 744 31.16 -6.37 20.67
CA ASP A 744 30.45 -6.27 21.94
C ASP A 744 29.31 -5.21 21.88
N GLN A 745 29.47 -4.15 21.08
CA GLN A 745 28.39 -3.19 20.78
C GLN A 745 27.47 -3.65 19.65
N TYR A 746 27.96 -4.57 18.82
CA TYR A 746 27.28 -5.14 17.66
C TYR A 746 25.92 -5.77 18.00
N TYR A 747 25.83 -6.39 19.17
CA TYR A 747 24.61 -7.02 19.69
C TYR A 747 23.88 -6.13 20.72
N GLY A 748 24.29 -4.87 20.84
CA GLY A 748 23.87 -3.91 21.87
C GLY A 748 24.48 -4.24 23.24
N ASN A 749 25.32 -3.34 23.76
CA ASN A 749 25.96 -3.51 25.07
C ASN A 749 24.98 -3.92 26.17
N GLN A 750 25.50 -4.82 27.01
CA GLN A 750 24.97 -5.34 28.27
C GLN A 750 24.35 -4.24 29.13
N VAL A 751 23.03 -4.26 29.29
CA VAL A 751 22.40 -3.78 30.51
C VAL A 751 22.02 -5.03 31.29
N THR A 752 22.68 -5.19 32.43
CA THR A 752 22.40 -6.17 33.48
C THR A 752 20.88 -6.33 33.67
N GLY A 753 20.36 -7.54 33.38
CA GLY A 753 19.03 -7.95 33.85
C GLY A 753 17.94 -8.23 32.80
N GLY A 754 18.26 -8.82 31.65
CA GLY A 754 17.19 -9.29 30.75
C GLY A 754 17.66 -9.85 29.42
N ASP A 755 18.60 -10.80 29.44
CA ASP A 755 18.83 -11.65 28.28
C ASP A 755 17.62 -12.58 28.09
N VAL A 756 17.22 -12.78 26.84
CA VAL A 756 16.64 -14.07 26.43
C VAL A 756 17.73 -15.08 26.77
N ASP A 757 17.55 -15.85 27.84
CA ASP A 757 18.55 -16.75 28.45
C ASP A 757 19.27 -17.66 27.43
N LEU A 758 20.24 -17.09 26.72
CA LEU A 758 21.24 -17.81 25.96
C LEU A 758 22.25 -18.23 27.01
N LYS A 759 22.11 -19.46 27.52
CA LYS A 759 23.13 -20.11 28.36
C LYS A 759 24.46 -20.12 27.63
N ARG A 760 25.21 -19.02 27.72
CA ARG A 760 26.64 -19.01 27.48
C ARG A 760 27.23 -19.77 28.64
N ASN A 761 27.76 -20.97 28.37
CA ASN A 761 28.64 -21.65 29.29
C ASN A 761 29.91 -20.80 29.43
N TYR A 762 29.88 -19.75 30.24
CA TYR A 762 31.08 -19.09 30.74
C TYR A 762 31.78 -20.11 31.64
N GLN A 763 32.60 -20.98 31.04
CA GLN A 763 33.63 -21.68 31.81
C GLN A 763 34.72 -20.65 32.09
N VAL A 764 34.60 -19.99 33.25
CA VAL A 764 35.74 -19.30 33.87
C VAL A 764 36.89 -20.31 33.89
N ASN A 765 38.01 -19.95 33.28
CA ASN A 765 39.17 -20.82 33.14
C ASN A 765 39.49 -21.44 34.52
N ARG A 766 39.44 -22.77 34.62
CA ARG A 766 39.53 -23.50 35.90
C ARG A 766 40.80 -23.13 36.69
N ARG A 767 41.91 -22.86 35.99
CA ARG A 767 43.15 -22.38 36.60
C ARG A 767 42.98 -21.02 37.26
N TYR A 768 42.33 -20.08 36.58
CA TYR A 768 42.07 -18.75 37.14
C TYR A 768 41.15 -18.80 38.37
N ARG A 769 40.16 -19.69 38.36
CA ARG A 769 39.31 -19.93 39.54
C ARG A 769 40.10 -20.54 40.70
N GLU A 770 40.99 -21.48 40.44
CA GLU A 770 41.78 -22.14 41.48
C GLU A 770 42.88 -21.23 42.04
N ASP A 771 43.51 -20.39 41.21
CA ASP A 771 44.49 -19.39 41.65
C ASP A 771 43.85 -18.35 42.58
N VAL A 772 42.67 -17.83 42.21
CA VAL A 772 41.94 -16.88 43.06
C VAL A 772 41.44 -17.52 44.36
N LEU A 773 41.01 -18.79 44.33
CA LEU A 773 40.60 -19.50 45.54
C LEU A 773 41.79 -19.78 46.48
N ASN A 774 43.01 -19.89 45.95
CA ASN A 774 44.22 -19.99 46.75
C ASN A 774 44.58 -18.63 47.36
N ASP A 775 44.51 -17.53 46.60
CA ASP A 775 44.74 -16.18 47.12
C ASP A 775 43.76 -15.82 48.24
N ILE A 776 42.48 -16.16 48.09
CA ILE A 776 41.46 -15.96 49.12
C ILE A 776 41.74 -16.83 50.36
N ARG A 777 42.23 -18.07 50.20
CA ARG A 777 42.57 -18.96 51.32
C ARG A 777 43.80 -18.51 52.08
N ASP A 778 44.78 -17.93 51.39
CA ASP A 778 46.00 -17.42 51.99
C ASP A 778 45.75 -16.12 52.76
N VAL A 779 44.86 -15.25 52.25
CA VAL A 779 44.45 -14.01 52.95
C VAL A 779 43.54 -14.31 54.15
N LYS A 780 42.65 -15.30 54.06
CA LYS A 780 41.76 -15.72 55.18
C LYS A 780 42.52 -16.33 56.37
N ARG A 781 43.79 -16.70 56.16
CA ARG A 781 44.68 -17.19 57.23
C ARG A 781 45.41 -16.07 57.97
N GLN A 782 45.40 -14.83 57.47
CA GLN A 782 46.30 -13.78 57.96
C GLN A 782 45.67 -12.71 58.86
N GLU A 783 44.49 -12.11 58.63
CA GLU A 783 43.85 -11.20 59.63
C GLU A 783 42.46 -10.66 59.22
N SER A 784 41.82 -9.90 60.13
CA SER A 784 40.38 -9.65 60.28
C SER A 784 39.64 -8.75 59.26
N SER A 785 38.53 -9.29 58.77
CA SER A 785 37.15 -8.74 58.61
C SER A 785 36.81 -7.53 57.71
N GLU A 786 37.69 -6.58 57.40
CA GLU A 786 37.26 -5.40 56.57
C GLU A 786 37.96 -5.32 55.21
N GLU A 787 39.28 -5.55 55.15
CA GLU A 787 39.99 -5.61 53.87
C GLU A 787 39.55 -6.82 53.02
N THR A 788 39.11 -7.90 53.67
CA THR A 788 38.61 -9.09 52.98
C THR A 788 37.31 -8.80 52.23
N ASP A 789 36.41 -8.00 52.81
CA ASP A 789 35.13 -7.65 52.18
C ASP A 789 35.33 -6.68 51.01
N THR A 790 36.23 -5.71 51.15
CA THR A 790 36.57 -4.80 50.05
C THR A 790 37.25 -5.51 48.88
N LEU A 791 38.14 -6.47 49.13
CA LEU A 791 38.76 -7.29 48.07
C LEU A 791 37.78 -8.28 47.45
N LEU A 792 36.85 -8.85 48.23
CA LEU A 792 35.78 -9.70 47.69
C LEU A 792 34.82 -8.89 46.83
N GLU A 793 34.54 -7.65 47.23
CA GLU A 793 33.73 -6.70 46.48
C GLU A 793 34.44 -6.26 45.19
N ASP A 794 35.75 -6.01 45.23
CA ASP A 794 36.55 -5.66 44.05
C ASP A 794 36.70 -6.85 43.09
N TYR A 795 36.79 -8.07 43.63
CA TYR A 795 36.75 -9.31 42.87
C TYR A 795 35.38 -9.55 42.23
N LEU A 796 34.28 -9.40 42.98
CA LEU A 796 32.92 -9.50 42.46
C LEU A 796 32.66 -8.44 41.40
N ARG A 797 33.12 -7.20 41.59
CA ARG A 797 33.04 -6.12 40.60
C ARG A 797 33.86 -6.43 39.35
N ARG A 798 34.97 -7.17 39.45
CA ARG A 798 35.79 -7.63 38.30
C ARG A 798 35.28 -8.90 37.62
N VAL A 799 34.47 -9.71 38.29
CA VAL A 799 33.79 -10.88 37.73
C VAL A 799 32.45 -10.50 37.09
N ILE A 800 31.79 -9.46 37.61
CA ILE A 800 30.55 -8.88 37.06
C ILE A 800 30.83 -7.99 35.84
N ARG A 801 31.99 -7.31 35.82
CA ARG A 801 32.55 -6.73 34.59
C ARG A 801 33.07 -7.84 33.68
#